data_AF-A0A9N7BK62-F1
#
_entry.id   AF-A0A9N7BK62-F1
#
_cell.length_a   1.000
_cell.length_b   1.000
_cell.length_c   1.000
_cell.angle_alpha   90.00
_cell.angle_beta   90.00
_cell.angle_gamma   90.00
#
_symmetry.space_group_name_H-M   'P 1'
#
loop_
_entity.id
_entity.type
_entity.pdbx_description
1 polymer ?
#
loop_
_entity_poly.entity_id
_entity_poly.type
_entity_poly.pdbx_seq_one_letter_code
_entity_poly.pdbx_strand_id
1 'polypeptide(L)'
;MKNWSFKNLKFKKCLLFSFITILSTAPIITVVSCTNRNTTNQNSEIFLNLNNKTKFNNNYLLKFETNNQINILSEINEYFTNNQIDNLIVYKIDGASSKTALFEDMMLDNYVTKYMEFNQQEFKKILKNKLHYSDNLINRLSFSIDYNNVRRDVNNSFNIVFPIRVRLNLTSHSKAKYQQGLYSEHTIEVYVKDAISKAKSELELLKTGNEKEKQQTKIKSLEEIVKQQEELKKAFEELKTLKSSDLKVTLNNNKFKKDLLEKWSIHDLDSKQLKEVFTVDESKFKEIKDKYLDFEFKLTLEDVDFKDANLKQNEGNLKIRVGVNNKKENVKDNFQAGFSLFSKFSFDWNDSFLKKLKLTDLVKVNTIANTENNTDLSSLDKSNLIVKTYSDQIKDISIDKITSKDFRNASIELNLKLLDSSSFKLVKNIGVGNYSLLFTNQFTKQHIKAPSFATERLDATILPSIDKSFFGSFNSELFSGGYGISRAFYDEKVKTPSYMHIGEDYIANDHQEVLMPYDGEVIAAYEFTTTRPREGVGTVMVLKIPVSSLDWSPKQKEIYLNNNSDHIFMSFLHLDASRTLNNPKLCWQAKTVELGHISRSGTILNRGNKRTIQVVPTLTPDSPTKVKKGEIIGYLGSESTNGGRMSHAHVNLYTNRTHYLTKNYFNLKASNKFLSPDRLKKYKSSEVNYSNLGNIGVHGSFDFLWTKDKRTNQLKAGINFKVYQTDPITGKRKNLQEIPNELRDYAPAANLNKWEIEEGYADPNLIYKLRDPRTLQFNIEDYIKIHKQ
;
A
#
# COMPACT_ATOMS: atom_id res chain seq x y z
N MET A 1 87.94 16.03 -24.83
CA MET A 1 89.13 15.16 -24.79
C MET A 1 88.70 13.75 -24.42
N LYS A 2 89.34 12.77 -25.05
CA LYS A 2 89.11 11.32 -25.01
C LYS A 2 89.21 10.69 -23.61
N ASN A 3 88.33 9.69 -23.38
CA ASN A 3 88.61 8.33 -22.85
C ASN A 3 89.07 8.18 -21.37
N TRP A 4 88.74 7.16 -20.57
CA TRP A 4 88.24 5.77 -20.68
C TRP A 4 87.53 5.41 -19.35
N SER A 5 86.40 4.68 -19.30
CA SER A 5 86.19 3.22 -19.40
C SER A 5 86.89 2.34 -18.33
N PHE A 6 86.07 1.75 -17.44
CA PHE A 6 86.24 0.37 -16.99
C PHE A 6 84.96 -0.44 -17.30
N LYS A 7 85.16 -1.56 -18.01
CA LYS A 7 84.18 -2.57 -18.44
C LYS A 7 84.32 -3.80 -17.53
N ASN A 8 83.19 -4.34 -17.03
CA ASN A 8 82.54 -5.62 -17.41
C ASN A 8 82.89 -6.81 -16.51
N LEU A 9 81.91 -7.39 -15.80
CA LEU A 9 80.87 -8.35 -16.22
C LEU A 9 81.36 -9.80 -16.42
N LYS A 10 80.72 -10.74 -15.69
CA LYS A 10 80.27 -11.99 -16.29
C LYS A 10 78.83 -12.30 -15.89
N PHE A 11 78.02 -12.53 -16.92
CA PHE A 11 76.61 -12.86 -16.95
C PHE A 11 76.44 -14.38 -17.08
N LYS A 12 75.36 -14.95 -16.53
CA LYS A 12 74.61 -16.02 -17.21
C LYS A 12 73.12 -15.95 -16.84
N LYS A 13 72.29 -16.09 -17.89
CA LYS A 13 70.86 -15.81 -18.02
C LYS A 13 69.97 -16.99 -17.59
N CYS A 14 68.77 -16.66 -17.07
CA CYS A 14 67.42 -17.00 -17.62
C CYS A 14 66.36 -16.25 -16.77
N LEU A 15 65.64 -15.20 -17.22
CA LEU A 15 64.40 -15.12 -18.05
C LEU A 15 63.22 -15.90 -17.42
N LEU A 16 62.00 -15.38 -17.15
CA LEU A 16 61.12 -14.28 -17.63
C LEU A 16 60.35 -13.63 -16.43
N PHE A 17 60.16 -12.30 -16.28
CA PHE A 17 59.22 -11.35 -16.93
C PHE A 17 57.71 -11.70 -16.83
N SER A 18 56.86 -10.88 -16.20
CA SER A 18 56.43 -9.60 -16.80
C SER A 18 55.78 -8.61 -15.80
N PHE A 19 56.32 -7.39 -15.76
CA PHE A 19 55.62 -6.14 -15.45
C PHE A 19 56.09 -5.12 -16.49
N ILE A 20 55.16 -4.55 -17.25
CA ILE A 20 55.39 -3.39 -18.12
C ILE A 20 54.34 -2.35 -17.75
N THR A 21 54.79 -1.23 -17.20
CA THR A 21 54.06 0.04 -17.16
C THR A 21 54.82 1.03 -18.03
N ILE A 22 54.17 1.50 -19.09
CA ILE A 22 54.60 2.60 -19.95
C ILE A 22 53.71 3.81 -19.66
N LEU A 23 54.34 4.98 -19.50
CA LEU A 23 53.70 6.29 -19.47
C LEU A 23 52.98 6.61 -20.80
N SER A 24 51.79 7.20 -20.72
CA SER A 24 51.34 8.20 -21.71
C SER A 24 50.35 9.20 -21.09
N THR A 25 50.86 10.42 -20.87
CA THR A 25 50.24 11.73 -21.12
C THR A 25 48.70 11.81 -21.16
N ALA A 26 48.10 12.30 -20.07
CA ALA A 26 46.76 12.89 -20.09
C ALA A 26 46.86 14.40 -20.36
N PRO A 27 46.07 14.98 -21.29
CA PRO A 27 46.07 16.41 -21.52
C PRO A 27 45.31 17.10 -20.38
N ILE A 28 46.00 17.99 -19.67
CA ILE A 28 45.36 18.99 -18.82
C ILE A 28 44.70 19.98 -19.78
N ILE A 29 43.45 19.73 -20.13
CA ILE A 29 42.57 20.77 -20.66
C ILE A 29 42.07 21.53 -19.43
N THR A 30 42.75 22.64 -19.14
CA THR A 30 42.19 23.75 -18.38
C THR A 30 40.97 24.27 -19.13
N VAL A 31 39.80 23.65 -18.89
CA VAL A 31 38.55 24.37 -19.09
C VAL A 31 38.48 25.36 -17.94
N VAL A 32 38.91 26.58 -18.23
CA VAL A 32 38.48 27.75 -17.47
C VAL A 32 36.97 27.77 -17.55
N SER A 33 36.32 27.12 -16.58
CA SER A 33 34.94 27.40 -16.25
C SER A 33 34.95 28.86 -15.82
N CYS A 34 34.54 29.75 -16.73
CA CYS A 34 33.88 30.97 -16.33
C CYS A 34 32.74 30.53 -15.42
N THR A 35 33.01 30.46 -14.11
CA THR A 35 31.99 30.47 -13.09
C THR A 35 31.28 31.80 -13.22
N ASN A 36 30.30 31.84 -14.12
CA ASN A 36 29.07 32.50 -13.78
C ASN A 36 28.65 31.86 -12.47
N ARG A 37 28.94 32.55 -11.36
CA ARG A 37 28.14 32.47 -10.15
C ARG A 37 26.74 32.93 -10.53
N ASN A 38 26.04 32.10 -11.31
CA ASN A 38 24.60 32.04 -11.22
C ASN A 38 24.38 31.58 -9.79
N THR A 39 24.05 32.54 -8.93
CA THR A 39 23.35 32.31 -7.68
C THR A 39 22.29 31.27 -7.96
N THR A 40 22.60 30.00 -7.66
CA THR A 40 21.61 28.93 -7.70
C THR A 40 20.62 29.37 -6.67
N ASN A 41 19.41 29.69 -7.11
CA ASN A 41 18.38 30.28 -6.28
C ASN A 41 18.11 29.28 -5.13
N GLN A 42 18.74 29.48 -3.97
CA GLN A 42 18.61 28.62 -2.77
C GLN A 42 17.23 28.76 -2.11
N ASN A 43 16.31 29.43 -2.81
CA ASN A 43 14.98 29.73 -2.35
C ASN A 43 14.04 28.54 -2.56
N SER A 44 13.17 28.33 -1.58
CA SER A 44 12.03 27.44 -1.69
C SER A 44 11.08 27.86 -2.79
N GLU A 45 10.33 26.91 -3.32
CA GLU A 45 9.20 27.20 -4.20
C GLU A 45 7.97 27.50 -3.37
N ILE A 46 7.51 28.75 -3.36
CA ILE A 46 6.31 29.16 -2.62
C ILE A 46 5.18 29.42 -3.60
N PHE A 47 4.06 28.73 -3.40
CA PHE A 47 2.87 28.84 -4.23
C PHE A 47 1.65 29.27 -3.41
N LEU A 48 1.14 30.46 -3.67
CA LEU A 48 0.00 31.04 -2.96
C LEU A 48 -1.29 30.94 -3.78
N ASN A 49 -2.39 30.72 -3.07
CA ASN A 49 -3.79 30.81 -3.54
C ASN A 49 -4.08 29.97 -4.78
N LEU A 50 -3.71 28.69 -4.77
CA LEU A 50 -3.88 27.82 -5.94
C LEU A 50 -5.36 27.62 -6.33
N ASN A 51 -6.28 27.47 -5.38
CA ASN A 51 -7.70 27.17 -5.69
C ASN A 51 -8.50 28.38 -6.20
N ASN A 52 -8.11 29.60 -5.84
CA ASN A 52 -8.87 30.82 -6.19
C ASN A 52 -8.37 31.51 -7.47
N LYS A 53 -7.32 30.99 -8.09
CA LYS A 53 -6.81 31.52 -9.36
C LYS A 53 -7.61 30.95 -10.53
N THR A 54 -8.62 31.70 -10.96
CA THR A 54 -9.44 31.36 -12.15
C THR A 54 -8.63 31.37 -13.46
N LYS A 55 -7.47 32.05 -13.47
CA LYS A 55 -6.46 31.97 -14.53
C LYS A 55 -5.08 31.96 -13.89
N PHE A 56 -4.35 30.86 -14.04
CA PHE A 56 -2.93 30.86 -13.74
C PHE A 56 -2.17 31.60 -14.85
N ASN A 57 -1.17 32.39 -14.47
CA ASN A 57 -0.10 32.70 -15.41
C ASN A 57 0.52 31.37 -15.86
N ASN A 58 0.58 31.11 -17.17
CA ASN A 58 1.12 29.85 -17.73
C ASN A 58 2.50 29.51 -17.16
N ASN A 59 3.36 30.51 -16.94
CA ASN A 59 4.69 30.29 -16.36
C ASN A 59 4.64 29.86 -14.89
N TYR A 60 3.69 30.39 -14.12
CA TYR A 60 3.53 30.03 -12.72
C TYR A 60 2.98 28.61 -12.55
N LEU A 61 1.98 28.24 -13.37
CA LEU A 61 1.45 26.88 -13.41
C LEU A 61 2.51 25.88 -13.85
N LEU A 62 3.25 26.17 -14.93
CA LEU A 62 4.32 25.32 -15.41
C LEU A 62 5.41 25.10 -14.34
N LYS A 63 5.77 26.16 -13.61
CA LYS A 63 6.73 26.09 -12.50
C LYS A 63 6.20 25.22 -11.35
N PHE A 64 4.93 25.36 -11.00
CA PHE A 64 4.26 24.52 -9.99
C PHE A 64 4.28 23.05 -10.42
N GLU A 65 3.77 22.75 -11.61
CA GLU A 65 3.70 21.38 -12.11
C GLU A 65 5.09 20.74 -12.21
N THR A 66 6.09 21.49 -12.69
CA THR A 66 7.47 21.00 -12.85
C THR A 66 8.14 20.70 -11.51
N ASN A 67 7.95 21.55 -10.49
CA ASN A 67 8.59 21.36 -9.18
C ASN A 67 7.75 20.49 -8.22
N ASN A 68 6.49 20.18 -8.56
CA ASN A 68 5.59 19.39 -7.72
C ASN A 68 5.28 18.00 -8.28
N GLN A 69 5.94 17.58 -9.37
CA GLN A 69 5.62 16.36 -10.13
C GLN A 69 5.37 15.13 -9.24
N ILE A 70 6.21 14.92 -8.20
CA ILE A 70 6.13 13.76 -7.31
C ILE A 70 4.89 13.74 -6.40
N ASN A 71 4.23 14.90 -6.23
CA ASN A 71 3.07 15.05 -5.33
C ASN A 71 1.74 15.20 -6.09
N ILE A 72 1.77 15.47 -7.40
CA ILE A 72 0.58 15.77 -8.21
C ILE A 72 -0.45 14.64 -8.14
N LEU A 73 -0.01 13.38 -8.27
CA LEU A 73 -0.93 12.25 -8.27
C LEU A 73 -1.63 12.06 -6.91
N SER A 74 -0.97 12.42 -5.80
CA SER A 74 -1.61 12.45 -4.49
C SER A 74 -2.71 13.50 -4.40
N GLU A 75 -2.54 14.65 -5.04
CA GLU A 75 -3.56 15.72 -5.06
C GLU A 75 -4.76 15.31 -5.92
N ILE A 76 -4.49 14.65 -7.06
CA ILE A 76 -5.53 14.05 -7.89
C ILE A 76 -6.30 13.00 -7.08
N ASN A 77 -5.60 12.10 -6.39
CA ASN A 77 -6.26 11.06 -5.59
C ASN A 77 -7.10 11.64 -4.44
N GLU A 78 -6.62 12.70 -3.75
CA GLU A 78 -7.40 13.42 -2.72
C GLU A 78 -8.71 13.97 -3.30
N TYR A 79 -8.65 14.58 -4.49
CA TYR A 79 -9.85 15.09 -5.17
C TYR A 79 -10.88 13.98 -5.47
N PHE A 80 -10.45 12.87 -6.07
CA PHE A 80 -11.36 11.75 -6.42
C PHE A 80 -11.88 10.99 -5.19
N THR A 81 -11.11 10.97 -4.09
CA THR A 81 -11.58 10.39 -2.82
C THR A 81 -12.69 11.25 -2.18
N ASN A 82 -12.60 12.57 -2.32
CA ASN A 82 -13.56 13.51 -1.72
C ASN A 82 -14.78 13.77 -2.62
N ASN A 83 -14.63 13.61 -3.93
CA ASN A 83 -15.70 13.82 -4.91
C ASN A 83 -15.96 12.48 -5.59
N GLN A 84 -17.00 11.74 -5.19
CA GLN A 84 -17.38 10.50 -5.87
C GLN A 84 -17.74 10.82 -7.33
N ILE A 85 -16.85 10.49 -8.27
CA ILE A 85 -17.06 10.68 -9.70
C ILE A 85 -17.55 9.39 -10.32
N ASP A 86 -18.72 9.46 -10.96
CA ASP A 86 -19.32 8.35 -11.68
C ASP A 86 -18.94 8.34 -13.16
N ASN A 87 -19.29 7.25 -13.86
CA ASN A 87 -19.24 7.14 -15.32
C ASN A 87 -17.83 7.18 -15.93
N LEU A 88 -16.81 6.86 -15.14
CA LEU A 88 -15.44 6.70 -15.64
C LEU A 88 -15.14 5.29 -16.17
N ILE A 89 -16.06 4.35 -15.96
CA ILE A 89 -16.02 3.03 -16.58
C ILE A 89 -17.23 2.91 -17.50
N VAL A 90 -16.96 2.56 -18.76
CA VAL A 90 -18.00 2.44 -19.80
C VAL A 90 -18.01 1.02 -20.36
N TYR A 91 -19.21 0.56 -20.72
CA TYR A 91 -19.39 -0.66 -21.48
C TYR A 91 -19.24 -0.35 -22.96
N LYS A 92 -18.49 -1.18 -23.69
CA LYS A 92 -18.23 -1.00 -25.13
C LYS A 92 -19.38 -1.47 -26.02
N ILE A 93 -20.42 -2.08 -25.44
CA ILE A 93 -21.50 -2.76 -26.15
C ILE A 93 -22.83 -2.17 -25.71
N ASP A 94 -23.65 -1.78 -26.69
CA ASP A 94 -24.99 -1.27 -26.43
C ASP A 94 -25.87 -2.32 -25.74
N GLY A 95 -26.64 -1.87 -24.75
CA GLY A 95 -27.48 -2.74 -23.92
C GLY A 95 -26.74 -3.43 -22.76
N ALA A 96 -25.40 -3.47 -22.77
CA ALA A 96 -24.62 -3.93 -21.63
C ALA A 96 -24.59 -2.88 -20.52
N SER A 97 -24.79 -3.29 -19.28
CA SER A 97 -24.75 -2.42 -18.11
C SER A 97 -24.47 -3.21 -16.83
N SER A 98 -24.26 -2.49 -15.72
CA SER A 98 -24.15 -3.09 -14.39
C SER A 98 -25.43 -3.79 -13.91
N LYS A 99 -26.55 -3.53 -14.58
CA LYS A 99 -27.84 -4.17 -14.32
C LYS A 99 -28.04 -5.47 -15.13
N THR A 100 -27.28 -5.67 -16.21
CA THR A 100 -27.40 -6.85 -17.09
C THR A 100 -26.22 -7.82 -16.95
N ALA A 101 -25.01 -7.30 -16.70
CA ALA A 101 -23.80 -8.10 -16.51
C ALA A 101 -23.55 -8.32 -15.01
N LEU A 102 -23.55 -9.58 -14.57
CA LEU A 102 -23.28 -9.94 -13.18
C LEU A 102 -21.78 -9.79 -12.89
N PHE A 103 -21.42 -9.24 -11.73
CA PHE A 103 -20.01 -9.09 -11.31
C PHE A 103 -19.22 -10.40 -11.44
N GLU A 104 -19.80 -11.52 -11.00
CA GLU A 104 -19.20 -12.85 -11.08
C GLU A 104 -18.91 -13.27 -12.54
N ASP A 105 -19.78 -12.93 -13.48
CA ASP A 105 -19.58 -13.20 -14.91
C ASP A 105 -18.57 -12.22 -15.53
N MET A 106 -18.59 -10.95 -15.11
CA MET A 106 -17.60 -9.94 -15.51
C MET A 106 -16.18 -10.37 -15.16
N MET A 107 -16.01 -11.04 -14.01
CA MET A 107 -14.70 -11.50 -13.57
C MET A 107 -14.24 -12.80 -14.25
N LEU A 108 -14.99 -13.34 -15.22
CA LEU A 108 -14.61 -14.54 -15.96
C LEU A 108 -14.18 -14.21 -17.39
N ASP A 109 -13.32 -15.09 -17.93
CA ASP A 109 -13.03 -15.23 -19.37
C ASP A 109 -12.70 -13.92 -20.10
N ASN A 110 -11.96 -13.04 -19.41
CA ASN A 110 -11.52 -11.73 -19.91
C ASN A 110 -12.67 -10.77 -20.27
N TYR A 111 -13.86 -10.94 -19.70
CA TYR A 111 -15.02 -10.09 -20.02
C TYR A 111 -14.72 -8.60 -19.80
N VAL A 112 -14.15 -8.23 -18.64
CA VAL A 112 -13.85 -6.83 -18.32
C VAL A 112 -12.87 -6.23 -19.32
N THR A 113 -11.80 -6.95 -19.69
CA THR A 113 -10.78 -6.44 -20.63
C THR A 113 -11.36 -6.31 -22.05
N LYS A 114 -12.24 -7.23 -22.45
CA LYS A 114 -12.90 -7.22 -23.76
C LYS A 114 -13.97 -6.13 -23.89
N TYR A 115 -14.90 -6.05 -22.95
CA TYR A 115 -16.16 -5.32 -23.12
C TYR A 115 -16.30 -4.07 -22.26
N MET A 116 -15.30 -3.72 -21.45
CA MET A 116 -15.31 -2.52 -20.63
C MET A 116 -14.02 -1.73 -20.83
N GLU A 117 -14.08 -0.43 -20.56
CA GLU A 117 -12.90 0.44 -20.58
C GLU A 117 -13.03 1.61 -19.62
N PHE A 118 -11.87 2.17 -19.27
CA PHE A 118 -11.77 3.40 -18.51
C PHE A 118 -11.83 4.60 -19.45
N ASN A 119 -12.77 5.52 -19.22
CA ASN A 119 -12.94 6.75 -19.99
C ASN A 119 -11.85 7.77 -19.63
N GLN A 120 -10.67 7.58 -20.23
CA GLN A 120 -9.52 8.44 -20.03
C GLN A 120 -9.79 9.90 -20.44
N GLN A 121 -10.63 10.13 -21.45
CA GLN A 121 -10.93 11.47 -21.94
C GLN A 121 -11.70 12.28 -20.90
N GLU A 122 -12.75 11.72 -20.31
CA GLU A 122 -13.51 12.40 -19.26
C GLU A 122 -12.65 12.59 -18.01
N PHE A 123 -11.82 11.60 -17.65
CA PHE A 123 -10.86 11.77 -16.55
C PHE A 123 -9.91 12.95 -16.80
N LYS A 124 -9.27 13.02 -17.97
CA LYS A 124 -8.37 14.13 -18.34
C LYS A 124 -9.09 15.48 -18.37
N LYS A 125 -10.35 15.51 -18.81
CA LYS A 125 -11.19 16.71 -18.80
C LYS A 125 -11.49 17.19 -17.38
N ILE A 126 -11.72 16.28 -16.42
CA ILE A 126 -11.85 16.65 -15.00
C ILE A 126 -10.56 17.28 -14.49
N LEU A 127 -9.40 16.69 -14.79
CA LEU A 127 -8.10 17.25 -14.39
C LEU A 127 -7.92 18.68 -14.92
N LYS A 128 -8.29 18.92 -16.19
CA LYS A 128 -8.20 20.24 -16.82
C LYS A 128 -9.19 21.24 -16.22
N ASN A 129 -10.44 20.84 -16.05
CA ASN A 129 -11.53 21.77 -15.73
C ASN A 129 -11.70 22.00 -14.22
N LYS A 130 -11.37 21.03 -13.38
CA LYS A 130 -11.57 21.06 -11.93
C LYS A 130 -10.28 21.25 -11.15
N LEU A 131 -9.17 20.75 -11.66
CA LEU A 131 -7.85 20.88 -11.04
C LEU A 131 -6.91 21.84 -11.79
N HIS A 132 -7.35 22.36 -12.94
CA HIS A 132 -6.63 23.38 -13.72
C HIS A 132 -5.22 22.99 -14.16
N TYR A 133 -4.97 21.69 -14.34
CA TYR A 133 -3.70 21.19 -14.86
C TYR A 133 -3.52 21.45 -16.35
N SER A 134 -2.28 21.65 -16.78
CA SER A 134 -1.91 21.92 -18.17
C SER A 134 -2.01 20.68 -19.05
N ASP A 135 -2.22 20.91 -20.35
CA ASP A 135 -2.23 19.83 -21.34
C ASP A 135 -0.87 19.08 -21.39
N ASN A 136 0.24 19.76 -21.12
CA ASN A 136 1.57 19.14 -21.07
C ASN A 136 1.63 18.07 -19.96
N LEU A 137 1.21 18.41 -18.74
CA LEU A 137 1.16 17.46 -17.64
C LEU A 137 0.18 16.31 -17.92
N ILE A 138 -1.04 16.66 -18.35
CA ILE A 138 -2.12 15.69 -18.59
C ILE A 138 -1.75 14.68 -19.68
N ASN A 139 -1.04 15.11 -20.73
CA ASN A 139 -0.63 14.23 -21.82
C ASN A 139 0.46 13.23 -21.43
N ARG A 140 1.18 13.47 -20.33
CA ARG A 140 2.19 12.55 -19.79
C ARG A 140 1.61 11.45 -18.90
N LEU A 141 0.32 11.54 -18.56
CA LEU A 141 -0.36 10.54 -17.76
C LEU A 141 -0.68 9.30 -18.59
N SER A 142 -0.35 8.13 -18.04
CA SER A 142 -0.73 6.82 -18.54
C SER A 142 -1.64 6.10 -17.55
N PHE A 143 -2.54 5.27 -18.07
CA PHE A 143 -3.61 4.65 -17.28
C PHE A 143 -3.61 3.14 -17.49
N SER A 144 -3.84 2.37 -16.43
CA SER A 144 -4.16 0.96 -16.54
C SER A 144 -5.14 0.54 -15.44
N ILE A 145 -5.98 -0.47 -15.73
CA ILE A 145 -6.88 -1.05 -14.74
C ILE A 145 -6.13 -2.18 -14.04
N ASP A 146 -6.15 -2.19 -12.71
CA ASP A 146 -5.71 -3.35 -11.93
C ASP A 146 -6.83 -4.39 -11.85
N TYR A 147 -6.91 -5.21 -12.89
CA TYR A 147 -8.00 -6.18 -13.07
C TYR A 147 -8.10 -7.23 -11.94
N ASN A 148 -6.99 -7.57 -11.28
CA ASN A 148 -7.02 -8.52 -10.16
C ASN A 148 -7.71 -7.95 -8.90
N ASN A 149 -7.75 -6.62 -8.78
CA ASN A 149 -8.35 -5.93 -7.64
C ASN A 149 -9.71 -5.27 -7.97
N VAL A 150 -10.28 -5.54 -9.15
CA VAL A 150 -11.69 -5.23 -9.48
C VAL A 150 -12.60 -6.07 -8.58
N ARG A 151 -13.53 -5.43 -7.87
CA ARG A 151 -14.27 -6.07 -6.77
C ARG A 151 -15.59 -5.39 -6.45
N ARG A 152 -16.52 -6.12 -5.83
CA ARG A 152 -17.65 -5.48 -5.13
C ARG A 152 -17.13 -4.62 -3.98
N ASP A 153 -17.68 -3.42 -3.82
CA ASP A 153 -17.31 -2.53 -2.72
C ASP A 153 -17.90 -3.06 -1.40
N VAL A 154 -17.03 -3.38 -0.44
CA VAL A 154 -17.43 -3.82 0.90
C VAL A 154 -18.15 -2.72 1.69
N ASN A 155 -17.92 -1.46 1.34
CA ASN A 155 -18.53 -0.31 2.01
C ASN A 155 -19.80 0.19 1.28
N ASN A 156 -20.05 -0.29 0.07
CA ASN A 156 -21.29 -0.06 -0.67
C ASN A 156 -21.56 -1.24 -1.60
N SER A 157 -22.25 -2.26 -1.10
CA SER A 157 -22.43 -3.55 -1.77
C SER A 157 -23.16 -3.48 -3.12
N PHE A 158 -23.74 -2.32 -3.45
CA PHE A 158 -24.37 -2.03 -4.73
C PHE A 158 -23.40 -1.53 -5.80
N ASN A 159 -22.12 -1.32 -5.47
CA ASN A 159 -21.11 -0.79 -6.37
C ASN A 159 -20.02 -1.83 -6.67
N ILE A 160 -19.41 -1.69 -7.84
CA ILE A 160 -18.17 -2.37 -8.22
C ILE A 160 -17.05 -1.32 -8.27
N VAL A 161 -15.95 -1.60 -7.59
CA VAL A 161 -14.73 -0.79 -7.59
C VAL A 161 -13.82 -1.23 -8.74
N PHE A 162 -13.41 -0.27 -9.54
CA PHE A 162 -12.37 -0.41 -10.55
C PHE A 162 -11.15 0.41 -10.12
N PRO A 163 -10.05 -0.24 -9.70
CA PRO A 163 -8.82 0.46 -9.37
C PRO A 163 -8.09 0.87 -10.66
N ILE A 164 -7.89 2.17 -10.84
CA ILE A 164 -7.18 2.76 -11.98
C ILE A 164 -5.79 3.21 -11.53
N ARG A 165 -4.75 2.56 -12.01
CA ARG A 165 -3.37 3.01 -11.83
C ARG A 165 -3.10 4.16 -12.79
N VAL A 166 -2.82 5.31 -12.22
CA VAL A 166 -2.43 6.52 -12.94
C VAL A 166 -0.93 6.71 -12.74
N ARG A 167 -0.16 6.63 -13.83
CA ARG A 167 1.29 6.79 -13.83
C ARG A 167 1.67 8.13 -14.47
N LEU A 168 2.56 8.86 -13.81
CA LEU A 168 3.20 10.09 -14.29
C LEU A 168 4.70 9.85 -14.44
N ASN A 169 5.17 9.72 -15.69
CA ASN A 169 6.60 9.64 -15.98
C ASN A 169 7.28 10.97 -15.63
N LEU A 170 8.36 10.92 -14.85
CA LEU A 170 9.03 12.13 -14.37
C LEU A 170 9.99 12.71 -15.40
N THR A 171 10.10 14.03 -15.43
CA THR A 171 11.08 14.76 -16.26
C THR A 171 12.04 15.54 -15.38
N SER A 172 13.34 15.41 -15.65
CA SER A 172 14.39 16.17 -14.94
C SER A 172 14.19 17.67 -15.12
N HIS A 173 14.56 18.44 -14.09
CA HIS A 173 14.45 19.89 -14.07
C HIS A 173 15.57 20.52 -13.23
N SER A 174 15.55 21.84 -13.08
CA SER A 174 16.62 22.59 -12.39
C SER A 174 16.83 22.22 -10.92
N LYS A 175 15.85 21.56 -10.27
CA LYS A 175 15.90 21.18 -8.84
C LYS A 175 15.96 19.67 -8.59
N ALA A 176 15.80 18.83 -9.62
CA ALA A 176 15.90 17.38 -9.49
C ALA A 176 16.33 16.73 -10.81
N LYS A 177 17.22 15.73 -10.71
CA LYS A 177 17.62 14.86 -11.82
C LYS A 177 17.02 13.49 -11.61
N TYR A 178 16.18 13.05 -12.53
CA TYR A 178 15.56 11.73 -12.54
C TYR A 178 16.23 10.86 -13.59
N GLN A 179 16.48 9.61 -13.22
CA GLN A 179 16.89 8.59 -14.17
C GLN A 179 15.74 8.22 -15.10
N GLN A 180 16.08 7.80 -16.32
CA GLN A 180 15.11 7.38 -17.29
C GLN A 180 14.33 6.17 -16.76
N GLY A 181 13.00 6.20 -16.92
CA GLY A 181 12.12 5.13 -16.45
C GLY A 181 11.57 5.31 -15.03
N LEU A 182 11.96 6.35 -14.28
CA LEU A 182 11.33 6.70 -13.00
C LEU A 182 9.96 7.37 -13.21
N TYR A 183 8.99 6.97 -12.40
CA TYR A 183 7.64 7.51 -12.42
C TYR A 183 7.04 7.63 -11.02
N SER A 184 6.02 8.48 -10.87
CA SER A 184 5.09 8.42 -9.75
C SER A 184 3.85 7.65 -10.21
N GLU A 185 3.23 6.87 -9.33
CA GLU A 185 1.99 6.15 -9.63
C GLU A 185 1.07 6.13 -8.42
N HIS A 186 -0.23 6.38 -8.65
CA HIS A 186 -1.27 6.23 -7.66
C HIS A 186 -2.42 5.39 -8.22
N THR A 187 -3.03 4.58 -7.37
CA THR A 187 -4.27 3.86 -7.69
C THR A 187 -5.46 4.69 -7.25
N ILE A 188 -6.29 5.09 -8.21
CA ILE A 188 -7.54 5.83 -8.00
C ILE A 188 -8.71 4.86 -8.15
N GLU A 189 -9.56 4.77 -7.13
CA GLU A 189 -10.76 3.95 -7.17
C GLU A 189 -11.89 4.70 -7.91
N VAL A 190 -12.41 4.09 -8.98
CA VAL A 190 -13.62 4.55 -9.67
C VAL A 190 -14.73 3.50 -9.54
N TYR A 191 -15.98 3.93 -9.69
CA TYR A 191 -17.12 3.10 -9.32
C TYR A 191 -18.08 2.86 -10.49
N VAL A 192 -18.56 1.63 -10.60
CA VAL A 192 -19.75 1.27 -11.38
C VAL A 192 -20.90 1.06 -10.39
N LYS A 193 -21.93 1.89 -10.47
CA LYS A 193 -23.07 1.91 -9.53
C LYS A 193 -24.17 0.92 -9.92
N ASP A 194 -25.03 0.62 -8.96
CA ASP A 194 -26.25 -0.18 -9.12
C ASP A 194 -26.02 -1.57 -9.74
N ALA A 195 -24.90 -2.20 -9.38
CA ALA A 195 -24.58 -3.55 -9.83
C ALA A 195 -25.61 -4.57 -9.35
N ILE A 196 -26.08 -5.42 -10.26
CA ILE A 196 -27.04 -6.48 -9.94
C ILE A 196 -26.45 -7.45 -8.91
N SER A 197 -27.25 -7.86 -7.93
CA SER A 197 -26.85 -8.86 -6.95
C SER A 197 -26.95 -10.27 -7.53
N LYS A 198 -26.05 -11.14 -7.10
CA LYS A 198 -26.08 -12.56 -7.49
C LYS A 198 -27.43 -13.21 -7.18
N ALA A 199 -27.98 -12.93 -6.00
CA ALA A 199 -29.27 -13.46 -5.57
C ALA A 199 -30.41 -13.04 -6.52
N LYS A 200 -30.43 -11.77 -6.96
CA LYS A 200 -31.44 -11.26 -7.90
C LYS A 200 -31.34 -11.94 -9.27
N SER A 201 -30.13 -12.05 -9.80
CA SER A 201 -29.91 -12.72 -11.09
C SER A 201 -30.29 -14.21 -11.03
N GLU A 202 -29.91 -14.90 -9.96
CA GLU A 202 -30.25 -16.32 -9.76
C GLU A 202 -31.76 -16.53 -9.65
N LEU A 203 -32.46 -15.64 -8.94
CA LEU A 203 -33.91 -15.68 -8.81
C LEU A 203 -34.62 -15.52 -10.17
N GLU A 204 -34.19 -14.59 -11.02
CA GLU A 204 -34.76 -14.35 -12.36
C GLU A 204 -34.60 -15.57 -13.28
N LEU A 205 -33.45 -16.27 -13.19
CA LEU A 205 -33.21 -17.50 -13.94
C LEU A 205 -34.11 -18.65 -13.47
N LEU A 206 -34.25 -18.83 -12.15
CA LEU A 206 -35.07 -19.90 -11.60
C LEU A 206 -36.57 -19.70 -11.87
N LYS A 207 -37.01 -18.44 -12.00
CA LYS A 207 -38.40 -18.12 -12.35
C LYS A 207 -38.76 -18.43 -13.80
N THR A 208 -37.77 -18.49 -14.69
CA THR A 208 -37.94 -18.70 -16.14
C THR A 208 -37.58 -20.11 -16.61
N GLY A 209 -37.02 -20.96 -15.73
CA GLY A 209 -36.61 -22.33 -16.06
C GLY A 209 -37.69 -23.41 -15.85
N ASN A 210 -37.54 -24.53 -16.56
CA ASN A 210 -38.46 -25.68 -16.55
C ASN A 210 -38.49 -26.49 -15.23
N GLU A 211 -37.64 -26.17 -14.24
CA GLU A 211 -37.54 -26.88 -12.96
C GLU A 211 -38.11 -26.10 -11.76
N LYS A 212 -38.90 -25.05 -12.02
CA LYS A 212 -39.45 -24.14 -10.99
C LYS A 212 -40.08 -24.87 -9.80
N GLU A 213 -40.84 -25.94 -10.04
CA GLU A 213 -41.51 -26.72 -9.00
C GLU A 213 -40.56 -27.48 -8.08
N LYS A 214 -39.40 -27.96 -8.59
CA LYS A 214 -38.42 -28.73 -7.81
C LYS A 214 -37.53 -27.85 -6.93
N GLN A 215 -37.51 -26.54 -7.16
CA GLN A 215 -36.61 -25.59 -6.49
C GLN A 215 -37.34 -24.52 -5.65
N GLN A 216 -38.63 -24.75 -5.32
CA GLN A 216 -39.49 -23.78 -4.64
C GLN A 216 -38.90 -23.23 -3.32
N THR A 217 -38.26 -24.08 -2.50
CA THR A 217 -37.62 -23.66 -1.24
C THR A 217 -36.44 -22.71 -1.49
N LYS A 218 -35.64 -22.97 -2.51
CA LYS A 218 -34.51 -22.11 -2.90
C LYS A 218 -35.00 -20.78 -3.46
N ILE A 219 -36.06 -20.81 -4.28
CA ILE A 219 -36.73 -19.59 -4.79
C ILE A 219 -37.21 -18.72 -3.63
N LYS A 220 -37.94 -19.27 -2.65
CA LYS A 220 -38.41 -18.52 -1.48
C LYS A 220 -37.26 -17.88 -0.70
N SER A 221 -36.18 -18.63 -0.45
CA SER A 221 -34.99 -18.10 0.22
C SER A 221 -34.33 -16.96 -0.56
N LEU A 222 -34.22 -17.07 -1.88
CA LEU A 222 -33.68 -16.00 -2.73
C LEU A 222 -34.61 -14.78 -2.77
N GLU A 223 -35.92 -14.98 -2.78
CA GLU A 223 -36.91 -13.89 -2.70
C GLU A 223 -36.73 -13.07 -1.41
N GLU A 224 -36.55 -13.74 -0.26
CA GLU A 224 -36.28 -13.07 1.01
C GLU A 224 -34.97 -12.27 0.98
N ILE A 225 -33.89 -12.85 0.44
CA ILE A 225 -32.60 -12.17 0.30
C ILE A 225 -32.72 -10.94 -0.60
N VAL A 226 -33.37 -11.07 -1.75
CA VAL A 226 -33.56 -9.96 -2.70
C VAL A 226 -34.43 -8.87 -2.06
N LYS A 227 -35.51 -9.24 -1.36
CA LYS A 227 -36.36 -8.30 -0.62
C LYS A 227 -35.55 -7.50 0.40
N GLN A 228 -34.74 -8.17 1.23
CA GLN A 228 -33.88 -7.50 2.22
C GLN A 228 -32.88 -6.54 1.57
N GLN A 229 -32.28 -6.93 0.43
CA GLN A 229 -31.36 -6.06 -0.31
C GLN A 229 -32.06 -4.83 -0.89
N GLU A 230 -33.28 -4.99 -1.41
CA GLU A 230 -34.08 -3.87 -1.93
C GLU A 230 -34.56 -2.94 -0.81
N GLU A 231 -34.94 -3.46 0.35
CA GLU A 231 -35.27 -2.67 1.54
C GLU A 231 -34.05 -1.92 2.09
N LEU A 232 -32.88 -2.56 2.15
CA LEU A 232 -31.64 -1.89 2.54
C LEU A 232 -31.28 -0.78 1.56
N LYS A 233 -31.47 -1.02 0.26
CA LYS A 233 -31.27 0.02 -0.76
C LYS A 233 -32.20 1.20 -0.54
N LYS A 234 -33.49 0.96 -0.24
CA LYS A 234 -34.45 2.05 0.09
C LYS A 234 -34.02 2.84 1.32
N ALA A 235 -33.61 2.15 2.39
CA ALA A 235 -33.06 2.79 3.59
C ALA A 235 -31.82 3.65 3.28
N PHE A 236 -30.93 3.16 2.42
CA PHE A 236 -29.77 3.91 1.96
C PHE A 236 -30.13 5.13 1.10
N GLU A 237 -31.12 5.00 0.19
CA GLU A 237 -31.65 6.14 -0.57
C GLU A 237 -32.26 7.20 0.36
N GLU A 238 -32.96 6.79 1.41
CA GLU A 238 -33.50 7.71 2.40
C GLU A 238 -32.39 8.39 3.22
N LEU A 239 -31.33 7.67 3.60
CA LEU A 239 -30.14 8.29 4.22
C LEU A 239 -29.52 9.37 3.33
N LYS A 240 -29.47 9.16 2.01
CA LYS A 240 -28.94 10.16 1.06
C LYS A 240 -29.75 11.46 1.00
N THR A 241 -30.95 11.50 1.58
CA THR A 241 -31.71 12.75 1.73
C THR A 241 -31.19 13.65 2.84
N LEU A 242 -30.37 13.12 3.77
CA LEU A 242 -29.71 13.91 4.80
C LEU A 242 -28.77 14.92 4.17
N LYS A 243 -28.94 16.18 4.55
CA LYS A 243 -28.09 17.29 4.16
C LYS A 243 -27.11 17.62 5.27
N SER A 244 -25.98 18.22 4.93
CA SER A 244 -25.03 18.75 5.91
C SER A 244 -25.67 19.72 6.91
N SER A 245 -26.71 20.47 6.50
CA SER A 245 -27.47 21.37 7.37
C SER A 245 -28.30 20.67 8.44
N ASP A 246 -28.63 19.39 8.23
CA ASP A 246 -29.46 18.61 9.15
C ASP A 246 -28.65 18.06 10.33
N LEU A 247 -27.32 18.11 10.23
CA LEU A 247 -26.37 17.63 11.24
C LEU A 247 -25.63 18.83 11.84
N LYS A 248 -26.29 19.59 12.72
CA LYS A 248 -25.68 20.77 13.36
C LYS A 248 -24.52 20.34 14.24
N VAL A 249 -23.33 20.90 13.98
CA VAL A 249 -22.10 20.58 14.69
C VAL A 249 -21.70 21.71 15.63
N THR A 250 -21.34 21.36 16.86
CA THR A 250 -20.75 22.28 17.85
C THR A 250 -19.38 21.77 18.28
N LEU A 251 -18.40 22.68 18.33
CA LEU A 251 -17.04 22.40 18.82
C LEU A 251 -16.95 22.65 20.33
N ASN A 252 -16.37 21.70 21.06
CA ASN A 252 -16.00 21.83 22.47
C ASN A 252 -14.47 21.92 22.59
N ASN A 253 -13.95 23.08 22.98
CA ASN A 253 -12.52 23.42 22.93
C ASN A 253 -11.89 23.69 24.31
N ASN A 254 -12.26 22.92 25.34
CA ASN A 254 -11.64 23.06 26.67
C ASN A 254 -10.15 22.64 26.70
N LYS A 255 -9.44 22.98 27.78
CA LYS A 255 -7.99 22.73 27.93
C LYS A 255 -7.60 21.27 27.70
N PHE A 256 -8.35 20.31 28.24
CA PHE A 256 -8.07 18.88 28.06
C PHE A 256 -8.11 18.46 26.58
N LYS A 257 -9.04 19.02 25.79
CA LYS A 257 -9.09 18.76 24.35
C LYS A 257 -7.92 19.40 23.61
N LYS A 258 -7.43 20.56 24.05
CA LYS A 258 -6.23 21.19 23.48
C LYS A 258 -4.99 20.33 23.72
N ASP A 259 -4.79 19.83 24.94
CA ASP A 259 -3.64 18.95 25.28
C ASP A 259 -3.65 17.66 24.43
N LEU A 260 -4.83 17.08 24.19
CA LEU A 260 -4.99 15.91 23.31
C LEU A 260 -4.57 16.21 21.86
N LEU A 261 -5.02 17.35 21.32
CA LEU A 261 -4.74 17.77 19.95
C LEU A 261 -3.29 18.21 19.74
N GLU A 262 -2.63 18.77 20.76
CA GLU A 262 -1.19 19.05 20.72
C GLU A 262 -0.37 17.76 20.67
N LYS A 263 -0.84 16.70 21.32
CA LYS A 263 -0.17 15.39 21.29
C LYS A 263 -0.33 14.66 19.95
N TRP A 264 -1.55 14.62 19.40
CA TRP A 264 -1.89 13.71 18.30
C TRP A 264 -2.34 14.37 17.00
N SER A 265 -2.39 15.70 16.85
CA SER A 265 -3.09 16.33 15.71
C SER A 265 -4.59 15.98 15.67
N ILE A 266 -5.42 16.85 15.08
CA ILE A 266 -6.85 16.56 14.94
C ILE A 266 -7.12 15.38 13.99
N HIS A 267 -6.24 15.20 13.01
CA HIS A 267 -6.38 14.19 11.96
C HIS A 267 -6.01 12.77 12.42
N ASP A 268 -5.26 12.62 13.54
CA ASP A 268 -4.90 11.31 14.08
C ASP A 268 -5.75 10.86 15.28
N LEU A 269 -6.77 11.63 15.63
CA LEU A 269 -7.77 11.23 16.63
C LEU A 269 -8.68 10.13 16.08
N ASP A 270 -9.07 9.21 16.96
CA ASP A 270 -10.08 8.20 16.63
C ASP A 270 -11.51 8.78 16.72
N SER A 271 -12.49 8.00 16.26
CA SER A 271 -13.89 8.45 16.23
C SER A 271 -14.48 8.77 17.61
N LYS A 272 -13.99 8.14 18.69
CA LYS A 272 -14.46 8.39 20.06
C LYS A 272 -13.91 9.72 20.58
N GLN A 273 -12.63 9.98 20.34
CA GLN A 273 -11.97 11.24 20.66
C GLN A 273 -12.54 12.41 19.85
N LEU A 274 -12.91 12.19 18.59
CA LEU A 274 -13.63 13.20 17.82
C LEU A 274 -15.01 13.51 18.43
N LYS A 275 -15.76 12.52 18.92
CA LYS A 275 -17.06 12.74 19.61
C LYS A 275 -16.93 13.48 20.93
N GLU A 276 -15.75 13.42 21.53
CA GLU A 276 -15.40 14.22 22.70
C GLU A 276 -15.13 15.70 22.36
N VAL A 277 -14.60 15.98 21.16
CA VAL A 277 -14.29 17.33 20.67
C VAL A 277 -15.51 17.97 19.99
N PHE A 278 -16.37 17.18 19.35
CA PHE A 278 -17.51 17.66 18.58
C PHE A 278 -18.82 17.03 19.05
N THR A 279 -19.85 17.85 19.20
CA THR A 279 -21.24 17.41 19.39
C THR A 279 -22.01 17.58 18.09
N VAL A 280 -22.79 16.57 17.71
CA VAL A 280 -23.63 16.59 16.50
C VAL A 280 -25.08 16.38 16.90
N ASP A 281 -25.98 17.21 16.37
CA ASP A 281 -27.41 16.94 16.41
C ASP A 281 -27.76 15.84 15.41
N GLU A 282 -28.22 14.70 15.93
CA GLU A 282 -28.52 13.50 15.14
C GLU A 282 -30.04 13.31 14.95
N SER A 283 -30.88 14.29 15.27
CA SER A 283 -32.35 14.14 15.29
C SER A 283 -32.90 13.61 13.96
N LYS A 284 -32.49 14.20 12.83
CA LYS A 284 -32.93 13.77 11.49
C LYS A 284 -32.42 12.38 11.11
N PHE A 285 -31.21 12.04 11.54
CA PHE A 285 -30.64 10.71 11.32
C PHE A 285 -31.42 9.65 12.12
N LYS A 286 -31.82 9.96 13.37
CA LYS A 286 -32.65 9.08 14.22
C LYS A 286 -34.02 8.84 13.60
N GLU A 287 -34.69 9.86 13.06
CA GLU A 287 -35.97 9.68 12.35
C GLU A 287 -35.89 8.66 11.22
N ILE A 288 -34.80 8.66 10.44
CA ILE A 288 -34.60 7.69 9.34
C ILE A 288 -34.33 6.31 9.91
N LYS A 289 -33.42 6.21 10.88
CA LYS A 289 -33.08 4.95 11.56
C LYS A 289 -34.31 4.26 12.13
N ASP A 290 -35.20 5.01 12.78
CA ASP A 290 -36.37 4.47 13.48
C ASP A 290 -37.45 3.93 12.52
N LYS A 291 -37.42 4.30 11.24
CA LYS A 291 -38.29 3.73 10.20
C LYS A 291 -37.86 2.33 9.73
N TYR A 292 -36.58 1.99 9.88
CA TYR A 292 -36.00 0.76 9.33
C TYR A 292 -35.32 -0.06 10.43
N LEU A 293 -36.11 -0.50 11.40
CA LEU A 293 -35.63 -1.20 12.60
C LEU A 293 -34.90 -2.53 12.29
N ASP A 294 -35.13 -3.12 11.12
CA ASP A 294 -34.46 -4.35 10.69
C ASP A 294 -32.98 -4.15 10.32
N PHE A 295 -32.55 -2.91 10.09
CA PHE A 295 -31.18 -2.57 9.74
C PHE A 295 -30.41 -1.91 10.88
N GLU A 296 -29.09 -2.01 10.84
CA GLU A 296 -28.18 -1.29 11.73
C GLU A 296 -27.74 0.00 11.04
N PHE A 297 -27.87 1.13 11.73
CA PHE A 297 -27.44 2.44 11.24
C PHE A 297 -26.30 2.98 12.09
N LYS A 298 -25.32 3.61 11.45
CA LYS A 298 -24.21 4.30 12.14
C LYS A 298 -24.03 5.71 11.61
N LEU A 299 -23.75 6.63 12.54
CA LEU A 299 -23.23 7.97 12.32
C LEU A 299 -21.91 8.09 13.09
N THR A 300 -20.83 8.37 12.37
CA THR A 300 -19.47 8.38 12.93
C THR A 300 -18.68 9.57 12.45
N LEU A 301 -17.92 10.20 13.35
CA LEU A 301 -17.05 11.33 13.04
C LEU A 301 -15.70 10.78 12.57
N GLU A 302 -15.26 11.15 11.37
CA GLU A 302 -14.06 10.55 10.74
C GLU A 302 -12.83 11.46 10.78
N ASP A 303 -13.06 12.75 10.55
CA ASP A 303 -12.00 13.72 10.33
C ASP A 303 -12.53 15.15 10.33
N VAL A 304 -11.63 16.12 10.23
CA VAL A 304 -11.94 17.53 10.03
C VAL A 304 -11.30 18.00 8.73
N ASP A 305 -12.03 18.82 7.98
CA ASP A 305 -11.51 19.51 6.81
C ASP A 305 -11.54 21.03 7.02
N PHE A 306 -10.36 21.62 6.94
CA PHE A 306 -10.14 23.05 7.03
C PHE A 306 -9.80 23.68 5.67
N LYS A 307 -9.63 22.88 4.61
CA LYS A 307 -9.09 23.29 3.31
C LYS A 307 -10.17 23.64 2.28
N ASP A 308 -11.44 23.31 2.51
CA ASP A 308 -12.55 23.69 1.63
C ASP A 308 -12.55 25.22 1.39
N ALA A 309 -12.52 25.61 0.12
CA ALA A 309 -12.45 27.00 -0.32
C ALA A 309 -13.71 27.81 0.04
N ASN A 310 -14.82 27.16 0.36
CA ASN A 310 -16.08 27.79 0.75
C ASN A 310 -16.19 28.05 2.27
N LEU A 311 -15.14 27.76 3.04
CA LEU A 311 -15.08 28.03 4.48
C LEU A 311 -14.61 29.45 4.77
N LYS A 312 -15.29 30.15 5.68
CA LYS A 312 -14.79 31.41 6.23
C LYS A 312 -13.55 31.17 7.12
N GLN A 313 -12.90 32.25 7.53
CA GLN A 313 -11.71 32.20 8.40
C GLN A 313 -11.94 31.40 9.69
N ASN A 314 -13.13 31.55 10.28
CA ASN A 314 -13.49 30.97 11.57
C ASN A 314 -14.41 29.74 11.42
N GLU A 315 -14.33 29.04 10.29
CA GLU A 315 -15.13 27.87 9.98
C GLU A 315 -14.26 26.66 9.61
N GLY A 316 -14.78 25.46 9.93
CA GLY A 316 -14.27 24.16 9.51
C GLY A 316 -15.42 23.23 9.12
N ASN A 317 -15.10 22.16 8.39
CA ASN A 317 -16.03 21.08 8.10
C ASN A 317 -15.69 19.86 8.96
N LEU A 318 -16.66 19.31 9.66
CA LEU A 318 -16.56 17.98 10.27
C LEU A 318 -17.00 16.95 9.25
N LYS A 319 -16.14 15.96 8.96
CA LYS A 319 -16.47 14.83 8.09
C LYS A 319 -17.20 13.77 8.89
N ILE A 320 -18.44 13.50 8.51
CA ILE A 320 -19.35 12.57 9.19
C ILE A 320 -19.69 11.43 8.24
N ARG A 321 -19.37 10.20 8.61
CA ARG A 321 -19.80 8.98 7.91
C ARG A 321 -21.19 8.58 8.37
N VAL A 322 -22.08 8.34 7.42
CA VAL A 322 -23.36 7.68 7.68
C VAL A 322 -23.44 6.38 6.90
N GLY A 323 -24.02 5.34 7.49
CA GLY A 323 -24.15 4.04 6.85
C GLY A 323 -25.28 3.18 7.42
N VAL A 324 -25.72 2.23 6.60
CA VAL A 324 -26.75 1.23 6.91
C VAL A 324 -26.23 -0.17 6.57
N ASN A 325 -26.61 -1.15 7.38
CA ASN A 325 -26.14 -2.54 7.33
C ASN A 325 -27.29 -3.54 7.60
N ASN A 326 -27.25 -4.70 6.95
CA ASN A 326 -28.17 -5.84 7.15
C ASN A 326 -27.93 -6.67 8.43
N LYS A 327 -27.20 -6.14 9.42
CA LYS A 327 -26.88 -6.78 10.72
C LYS A 327 -26.16 -8.14 10.63
N LYS A 328 -25.62 -8.52 9.46
CA LYS A 328 -24.83 -9.76 9.35
C LYS A 328 -23.40 -9.50 9.80
N GLU A 329 -22.90 -10.36 10.69
CA GLU A 329 -21.56 -10.22 11.27
C GLU A 329 -20.43 -10.60 10.30
N ASN A 330 -20.67 -11.53 9.36
CA ASN A 330 -19.63 -12.02 8.46
C ASN A 330 -19.60 -11.21 7.16
N VAL A 331 -18.40 -10.93 6.65
CA VAL A 331 -18.15 -10.16 5.41
C VAL A 331 -18.91 -10.72 4.21
N LYS A 332 -18.99 -12.04 4.07
CA LYS A 332 -19.62 -12.71 2.92
C LYS A 332 -21.14 -12.53 2.84
N ASP A 333 -21.79 -12.43 3.99
CA ASP A 333 -23.24 -12.31 4.10
C ASP A 333 -23.69 -10.86 4.34
N ASN A 334 -22.71 -9.97 4.56
CA ASN A 334 -22.94 -8.59 4.89
C ASN A 334 -23.26 -7.76 3.64
N PHE A 335 -24.37 -7.03 3.70
CA PHE A 335 -24.71 -5.98 2.75
C PHE A 335 -24.76 -4.66 3.52
N GLN A 336 -24.02 -3.68 3.04
CA GLN A 336 -23.98 -2.35 3.64
C GLN A 336 -23.78 -1.28 2.57
N ALA A 337 -24.20 -0.07 2.90
CA ALA A 337 -23.95 1.10 2.10
C ALA A 337 -23.76 2.34 2.99
N GLY A 338 -22.90 3.24 2.57
CA GLY A 338 -22.65 4.48 3.30
C GLY A 338 -21.95 5.54 2.47
N PHE A 339 -21.98 6.77 2.97
CA PHE A 339 -21.35 7.93 2.36
C PHE A 339 -20.92 8.91 3.46
N SER A 340 -20.08 9.88 3.09
CA SER A 340 -19.62 10.91 4.02
C SER A 340 -20.31 12.24 3.70
N LEU A 341 -20.70 12.96 4.75
CA LEU A 341 -21.21 14.33 4.73
C LEU A 341 -20.16 15.26 5.35
N PHE A 342 -20.17 16.53 4.94
CA PHE A 342 -19.31 17.57 5.50
C PHE A 342 -20.19 18.63 6.15
N SER A 343 -20.21 18.67 7.48
CA SER A 343 -21.06 19.58 8.25
C SER A 343 -20.21 20.72 8.82
N LYS A 344 -20.61 21.96 8.53
CA LYS A 344 -19.88 23.16 8.97
C LYS A 344 -19.99 23.34 10.48
N PHE A 345 -18.89 23.76 11.10
CA PHE A 345 -18.85 24.29 12.46
C PHE A 345 -18.08 25.61 12.47
N SER A 346 -18.42 26.47 13.43
CA SER A 346 -17.73 27.73 13.67
C SER A 346 -16.89 27.66 14.94
N PHE A 347 -15.84 28.47 15.00
CA PHE A 347 -15.00 28.64 16.18
C PHE A 347 -14.59 30.10 16.38
N ASP A 348 -14.02 30.43 17.53
CA ASP A 348 -13.47 31.76 17.79
C ASP A 348 -12.09 31.92 17.13
N TRP A 349 -11.97 32.87 16.20
CA TRP A 349 -10.69 33.16 15.53
C TRP A 349 -9.65 33.79 16.46
N ASN A 350 -10.09 34.37 17.58
CA ASN A 350 -9.20 34.91 18.61
C ASN A 350 -8.61 33.80 19.50
N ASP A 351 -9.15 32.57 19.45
CA ASP A 351 -8.52 31.42 20.08
C ASP A 351 -7.25 31.04 19.29
N SER A 352 -6.10 31.45 19.82
CA SER A 352 -4.79 31.22 19.21
C SER A 352 -4.53 29.75 18.83
N PHE A 353 -5.09 28.80 19.59
CA PHE A 353 -4.95 27.38 19.32
C PHE A 353 -5.72 26.96 18.06
N LEU A 354 -6.99 27.36 17.94
CA LEU A 354 -7.83 27.01 16.79
C LEU A 354 -7.39 27.75 15.52
N LYS A 355 -6.95 29.01 15.66
CA LYS A 355 -6.29 29.75 14.59
C LYS A 355 -5.04 29.02 14.10
N LYS A 356 -4.18 28.55 15.01
CA LYS A 356 -2.99 27.74 14.67
C LYS A 356 -3.38 26.44 13.95
N LEU A 357 -4.39 25.74 14.44
CA LEU A 357 -4.86 24.48 13.84
C LEU A 357 -5.36 24.70 12.39
N LYS A 358 -6.25 25.67 12.18
CA LYS A 358 -6.73 26.06 10.83
C LYS A 358 -5.57 26.41 9.91
N LEU A 359 -4.70 27.33 10.32
CA LEU A 359 -3.56 27.79 9.50
C LEU A 359 -2.57 26.65 9.20
N THR A 360 -2.42 25.70 10.13
CA THR A 360 -1.64 24.49 9.89
C THR A 360 -2.20 23.77 8.68
N ASP A 361 -3.49 23.43 8.63
CA ASP A 361 -4.02 22.61 7.55
C ASP A 361 -4.12 23.35 6.20
N LEU A 362 -4.18 24.68 6.23
CA LEU A 362 -4.16 25.51 5.03
C LEU A 362 -2.79 25.59 4.33
N VAL A 363 -1.71 25.23 5.02
CA VAL A 363 -0.35 25.27 4.47
C VAL A 363 0.18 23.84 4.33
N LYS A 364 0.66 23.50 3.13
CA LYS A 364 1.33 22.22 2.86
C LYS A 364 2.80 22.48 2.51
N VAL A 365 3.68 21.71 3.13
CA VAL A 365 5.12 21.74 2.85
C VAL A 365 5.51 20.34 2.41
N ASN A 366 6.04 20.22 1.20
CA ASN A 366 6.56 18.95 0.69
C ASN A 366 7.99 19.13 0.18
N THR A 367 8.66 18.01 -0.04
CA THR A 367 9.91 17.95 -0.79
C THR A 367 9.67 17.98 -2.31
N ILE A 368 10.70 18.39 -3.08
CA ILE A 368 10.64 18.54 -4.54
C ILE A 368 11.12 17.28 -5.29
N ALA A 369 12.27 16.72 -4.89
CA ALA A 369 12.98 15.70 -5.69
C ALA A 369 12.59 14.25 -5.35
N ASN A 370 12.48 13.93 -4.07
CA ASN A 370 12.00 12.63 -3.57
C ASN A 370 10.93 12.90 -2.52
N THR A 371 10.09 11.92 -2.21
CA THR A 371 9.13 12.04 -1.10
C THR A 371 9.86 12.19 0.23
N GLU A 372 9.15 12.62 1.27
CA GLU A 372 9.73 12.76 2.61
C GLU A 372 10.24 11.41 3.14
N ASN A 373 9.64 10.30 2.73
CA ASN A 373 10.05 8.95 3.12
C ASN A 373 11.42 8.56 2.54
N ASN A 374 11.77 9.09 1.36
CA ASN A 374 13.01 8.77 0.64
C ASN A 374 13.99 9.96 0.59
N THR A 375 13.89 10.88 1.55
CA THR A 375 14.78 12.03 1.68
C THR A 375 15.51 11.98 3.01
N ASP A 376 16.82 12.25 3.02
CA ASP A 376 17.56 12.51 4.26
C ASP A 376 17.25 13.93 4.74
N LEU A 377 16.29 14.04 5.65
CA LEU A 377 15.81 15.31 6.19
C LEU A 377 16.82 15.99 7.14
N SER A 378 17.93 15.31 7.51
CA SER A 378 19.03 15.96 8.25
C SER A 378 19.87 16.90 7.38
N SER A 379 19.78 16.76 6.06
CA SER A 379 20.50 17.58 5.07
C SER A 379 19.61 18.57 4.32
N LEU A 380 18.36 18.72 4.74
CA LEU A 380 17.35 19.49 4.04
C LEU A 380 17.60 21.00 4.11
N ASP A 381 17.50 21.67 2.97
CA ASP A 381 17.53 23.13 2.86
C ASP A 381 16.26 23.70 2.21
N LYS A 382 16.18 25.04 2.15
CA LYS A 382 15.02 25.75 1.58
C LYS A 382 14.81 25.40 0.10
N SER A 383 15.87 25.18 -0.67
CA SER A 383 15.80 24.91 -2.11
C SER A 383 15.13 23.57 -2.43
N ASN A 384 15.13 22.63 -1.48
CA ASN A 384 14.50 21.31 -1.60
C ASN A 384 12.98 21.34 -1.39
N LEU A 385 12.43 22.45 -0.94
CA LEU A 385 11.06 22.55 -0.44
C LEU A 385 10.13 23.27 -1.40
N ILE A 386 8.92 22.73 -1.48
CA ILE A 386 7.74 23.39 -2.03
C ILE A 386 6.77 23.67 -0.89
N VAL A 387 6.39 24.94 -0.75
CA VAL A 387 5.37 25.40 0.20
C VAL A 387 4.18 25.88 -0.59
N LYS A 388 2.99 25.42 -0.26
CA LYS A 388 1.76 25.83 -0.93
C LYS A 388 0.62 26.11 0.04
N THR A 389 -0.25 27.02 -0.36
CA THR A 389 -1.52 27.26 0.31
C THR A 389 -2.67 27.38 -0.69
N TYR A 390 -3.83 26.94 -0.24
CA TYR A 390 -5.09 26.97 -0.98
C TYR A 390 -6.02 28.10 -0.52
N SER A 391 -5.62 28.89 0.48
CA SER A 391 -6.48 29.91 1.09
C SER A 391 -5.97 31.31 0.84
N ASP A 392 -6.88 32.18 0.38
CA ASP A 392 -6.68 33.62 0.22
C ASP A 392 -6.36 34.36 1.51
N GLN A 393 -6.64 33.77 2.68
CA GLN A 393 -6.33 34.31 4.01
C GLN A 393 -4.83 34.53 4.22
N ILE A 394 -3.98 33.81 3.47
CA ILE A 394 -2.52 33.88 3.56
C ILE A 394 -1.99 34.66 2.36
N LYS A 395 -1.55 35.90 2.64
CA LYS A 395 -1.02 36.84 1.64
C LYS A 395 0.42 36.52 1.25
N ASP A 396 1.22 36.03 2.18
CA ASP A 396 2.63 35.68 1.94
C ASP A 396 3.11 34.60 2.91
N ILE A 397 4.12 33.84 2.48
CA ILE A 397 4.79 32.81 3.30
C ILE A 397 6.29 32.91 3.06
N SER A 398 7.08 32.89 4.13
CA SER A 398 8.52 32.67 4.05
C SER A 398 8.97 31.60 5.02
N ILE A 399 10.03 30.86 4.67
CA ILE A 399 10.66 29.90 5.56
C ILE A 399 11.66 30.67 6.44
N ASP A 400 11.44 30.67 7.75
CA ASP A 400 12.36 31.24 8.73
C ASP A 400 13.52 30.26 8.95
N LYS A 401 13.17 29.08 9.49
CA LYS A 401 14.11 28.08 9.98
C LYS A 401 13.70 26.65 9.60
N ILE A 402 14.71 25.82 9.36
CA ILE A 402 14.57 24.35 9.24
C ILE A 402 15.32 23.74 10.41
N THR A 403 14.68 22.86 11.17
CA THR A 403 15.30 22.14 12.28
C THR A 403 15.12 20.65 12.05
N SER A 404 16.21 19.92 11.80
CA SER A 404 16.18 18.47 11.75
C SER A 404 15.97 17.90 13.16
N LYS A 405 15.09 16.91 13.28
CA LYS A 405 14.94 16.10 14.49
C LYS A 405 15.78 14.84 14.36
N ASP A 406 15.70 14.20 13.20
CA ASP A 406 16.50 13.07 12.77
C ASP A 406 16.60 13.06 11.23
N PHE A 407 17.12 11.97 10.64
CA PHE A 407 17.26 11.85 9.18
C PHE A 407 15.93 11.60 8.44
N ARG A 408 14.85 11.27 9.15
CA ARG A 408 13.51 10.95 8.64
C ARG A 408 12.45 12.00 9.04
N ASN A 409 12.80 12.95 9.91
CA ASN A 409 11.89 13.97 10.44
C ASN A 409 12.57 15.35 10.59
N ALA A 410 11.85 16.40 10.18
CA ALA A 410 12.24 17.79 10.40
C ALA A 410 11.04 18.66 10.77
N SER A 411 11.31 19.85 11.32
CA SER A 411 10.32 20.90 11.54
C SER A 411 10.70 22.17 10.79
N ILE A 412 9.74 22.75 10.09
CA ILE A 412 9.87 23.94 9.27
C ILE A 412 9.11 25.08 9.94
N GLU A 413 9.82 26.12 10.35
CA GLU A 413 9.23 27.35 10.87
C GLU A 413 8.95 28.30 9.70
N LEU A 414 7.69 28.70 9.58
CA LEU A 414 7.15 29.54 8.53
C LEU A 414 6.67 30.87 9.14
N ASN A 415 7.02 31.97 8.51
CA ASN A 415 6.42 33.28 8.76
C ASN A 415 5.30 33.49 7.75
N LEU A 416 4.05 33.49 8.22
CA LEU A 416 2.87 33.77 7.43
C LEU A 416 2.49 35.24 7.58
N LYS A 417 2.19 35.91 6.46
CA LYS A 417 1.50 37.20 6.47
C LYS A 417 0.05 36.99 6.10
N LEU A 418 -0.87 37.33 6.99
CA LEU A 418 -2.31 37.18 6.76
C LEU A 418 -2.87 38.39 5.99
N LEU A 419 -4.12 38.30 5.53
CA LEU A 419 -4.80 39.38 4.79
C LEU A 419 -4.91 40.69 5.59
N ASP A 420 -5.14 40.59 6.90
CA ASP A 420 -5.14 41.72 7.84
C ASP A 420 -3.75 42.30 8.09
N SER A 421 -2.73 41.81 7.37
CA SER A 421 -1.31 42.15 7.50
C SER A 421 -0.66 41.73 8.82
N SER A 422 -1.38 41.02 9.69
CA SER A 422 -0.78 40.39 10.87
C SER A 422 0.20 39.30 10.43
N SER A 423 1.26 39.14 11.23
CA SER A 423 2.25 38.08 11.03
C SER A 423 2.01 36.96 12.01
N PHE A 424 2.15 35.71 11.54
CA PHE A 424 1.94 34.53 12.34
C PHE A 424 3.08 33.52 12.11
N LYS A 425 3.67 33.04 13.20
CA LYS A 425 4.69 31.98 13.16
C LYS A 425 4.02 30.62 13.21
N LEU A 426 4.21 29.82 12.18
CA LEU A 426 3.68 28.47 12.05
C LEU A 426 4.83 27.46 12.02
N VAL A 427 4.74 26.39 12.80
CA VAL A 427 5.69 25.28 12.73
C VAL A 427 5.02 24.08 12.06
N LYS A 428 5.63 23.57 10.99
CA LYS A 428 5.22 22.39 10.25
C LYS A 428 6.19 21.25 10.44
N ASN A 429 5.73 20.13 10.99
CA ASN A 429 6.49 18.88 10.96
C ASN A 429 6.38 18.26 9.56
N ILE A 430 7.51 17.82 9.01
CA ILE A 430 7.61 17.04 7.77
C ILE A 430 8.42 15.78 8.05
N GLY A 431 8.16 14.72 7.29
CA GLY A 431 8.77 13.41 7.51
C GLY A 431 7.76 12.32 7.75
N VAL A 432 8.24 11.21 8.30
CA VAL A 432 7.45 9.98 8.50
C VAL A 432 6.77 9.93 9.87
N GLY A 433 7.07 10.87 10.78
CA GLY A 433 6.62 10.82 12.17
C GLY A 433 7.32 9.68 12.93
N ASN A 434 6.56 8.95 13.73
CA ASN A 434 7.05 7.75 14.42
C ASN A 434 7.35 6.63 13.41
N TYR A 435 8.48 5.95 13.56
CA TYR A 435 8.88 4.86 12.67
C TYR A 435 9.77 3.84 13.39
N SER A 436 9.94 2.68 12.75
CA SER A 436 10.96 1.70 13.11
C SER A 436 11.89 1.45 11.93
N LEU A 437 13.09 1.01 12.24
CA LEU A 437 14.09 0.67 11.25
C LEU A 437 14.14 -0.84 11.06
N LEU A 438 14.14 -1.29 9.81
CA LEU A 438 14.37 -2.69 9.47
C LEU A 438 15.86 -3.04 9.55
N PHE A 439 16.70 -2.13 9.09
CA PHE A 439 18.16 -2.25 9.06
C PHE A 439 18.81 -1.15 9.92
N THR A 440 20.12 -1.19 10.12
CA THR A 440 20.81 -0.18 10.94
C THR A 440 20.53 1.25 10.49
N ASN A 441 20.57 2.19 11.44
CA ASN A 441 20.36 3.61 11.20
C ASN A 441 21.32 4.15 10.13
N GLN A 442 22.60 3.81 10.24
CA GLN A 442 23.63 4.23 9.29
C GLN A 442 23.34 3.72 7.88
N PHE A 443 23.07 2.43 7.72
CA PHE A 443 22.74 1.83 6.43
C PHE A 443 21.48 2.46 5.83
N THR A 444 20.41 2.52 6.60
CA THR A 444 19.13 3.07 6.13
C THR A 444 19.27 4.53 5.70
N LYS A 445 20.00 5.35 6.47
CA LYS A 445 20.25 6.76 6.13
C LYS A 445 21.02 6.90 4.83
N GLN A 446 22.08 6.10 4.63
CA GLN A 446 22.90 6.14 3.43
C GLN A 446 22.12 5.76 2.16
N HIS A 447 21.14 4.86 2.29
CA HIS A 447 20.39 4.29 1.17
C HIS A 447 18.90 4.70 1.16
N ILE A 448 18.53 5.80 1.83
CA ILE A 448 17.13 6.21 1.95
C ILE A 448 16.52 6.68 0.62
N LYS A 449 17.36 7.15 -0.31
CA LYS A 449 16.98 7.65 -1.65
C LYS A 449 16.73 6.49 -2.60
N ALA A 450 15.72 5.69 -2.30
CA ALA A 450 15.39 4.50 -3.06
C ALA A 450 14.00 4.61 -3.68
N PRO A 451 13.87 4.42 -5.00
CA PRO A 451 12.56 4.17 -5.58
C PRO A 451 12.03 2.80 -5.13
N SER A 452 10.71 2.65 -5.09
CA SER A 452 10.05 1.36 -4.96
C SER A 452 10.20 0.57 -6.26
N PHE A 453 10.42 -0.72 -6.17
CA PHE A 453 10.49 -1.60 -7.34
C PHE A 453 9.09 -2.15 -7.64
N ALA A 454 8.56 -1.86 -8.82
CA ALA A 454 7.27 -2.36 -9.27
C ALA A 454 7.44 -3.79 -9.84
N THR A 455 6.82 -4.77 -9.20
CA THR A 455 6.89 -6.20 -9.57
C THR A 455 5.65 -6.72 -10.28
N GLU A 456 4.91 -5.84 -10.95
CA GLU A 456 3.63 -6.22 -11.54
C GLU A 456 3.84 -7.18 -12.70
N ARG A 457 3.04 -8.26 -12.75
CA ARG A 457 3.04 -9.24 -13.84
C ARG A 457 4.38 -9.91 -14.12
N LEU A 458 5.28 -9.94 -13.15
CA LEU A 458 6.47 -10.78 -13.25
C LEU A 458 6.05 -12.23 -13.49
N ASP A 459 6.65 -12.82 -14.52
CA ASP A 459 6.55 -14.24 -14.83
C ASP A 459 7.92 -14.90 -14.63
N ALA A 460 7.97 -16.23 -14.71
CA ALA A 460 9.19 -16.97 -14.43
C ALA A 460 10.32 -16.68 -15.43
N THR A 461 10.04 -16.09 -16.59
CA THR A 461 11.05 -15.79 -17.62
C THR A 461 11.86 -14.53 -17.30
N ILE A 462 11.27 -13.58 -16.58
CA ILE A 462 11.92 -12.31 -16.21
C ILE A 462 12.70 -12.47 -14.90
N LEU A 463 12.26 -13.36 -14.00
CA LEU A 463 12.86 -13.56 -12.67
C LEU A 463 14.39 -13.76 -12.69
N PRO A 464 15.00 -14.53 -13.63
CA PRO A 464 16.45 -14.65 -13.72
C PRO A 464 17.19 -13.35 -14.07
N SER A 465 16.51 -12.38 -14.67
CA SER A 465 17.10 -11.08 -15.05
C SER A 465 17.03 -10.03 -13.94
N ILE A 466 16.41 -10.35 -12.81
CA ILE A 466 16.36 -9.47 -11.65
C ILE A 466 17.59 -9.78 -10.79
N ASP A 467 18.59 -8.91 -10.83
CA ASP A 467 19.81 -8.97 -10.03
C ASP A 467 20.10 -7.62 -9.34
N LYS A 468 21.17 -7.54 -8.54
CA LYS A 468 21.53 -6.32 -7.80
C LYS A 468 22.11 -5.19 -8.67
N SER A 469 22.14 -5.31 -10.00
CA SER A 469 22.67 -4.27 -10.90
C SER A 469 21.98 -2.91 -10.73
N PHE A 470 20.69 -2.90 -10.37
CA PHE A 470 19.95 -1.66 -10.17
C PHE A 470 20.38 -0.87 -8.92
N PHE A 471 21.17 -1.46 -8.00
CA PHE A 471 21.72 -0.73 -6.86
C PHE A 471 22.61 0.42 -7.31
N GLY A 472 23.50 0.14 -8.27
CA GLY A 472 24.41 1.13 -8.86
C GLY A 472 23.67 2.20 -9.64
N SER A 473 22.59 1.82 -10.34
CA SER A 473 21.76 2.76 -11.09
C SER A 473 21.14 3.79 -10.15
N PHE A 474 20.40 3.39 -9.12
CA PHE A 474 19.72 4.36 -8.26
C PHE A 474 20.57 4.92 -7.10
N ASN A 475 21.86 4.56 -7.02
CA ASN A 475 22.76 4.93 -5.91
C ASN A 475 22.15 4.62 -4.53
N SER A 476 21.51 3.46 -4.43
CA SER A 476 20.88 2.94 -3.22
C SER A 476 21.11 1.43 -3.15
N GLU A 477 21.22 0.90 -1.95
CA GLU A 477 21.31 -0.55 -1.70
C GLU A 477 20.15 -1.02 -0.82
N LEU A 478 19.09 -0.21 -0.70
CA LEU A 478 17.87 -0.50 0.03
C LEU A 478 16.70 -0.23 -0.89
N PHE A 479 15.84 -1.21 -1.14
CA PHE A 479 14.62 -1.03 -1.93
C PHE A 479 13.45 -1.74 -1.24
N SER A 480 12.23 -1.24 -1.44
CA SER A 480 11.01 -1.84 -0.92
C SER A 480 9.97 -1.99 -2.02
N GLY A 481 9.12 -3.01 -1.95
CA GLY A 481 8.01 -3.19 -2.88
C GLY A 481 7.33 -4.54 -2.73
N GLY A 482 6.31 -4.76 -3.56
CA GLY A 482 5.66 -6.06 -3.68
C GLY A 482 4.35 -6.24 -2.90
N TYR A 483 4.07 -5.48 -1.85
CA TYR A 483 2.80 -5.64 -1.12
C TYR A 483 1.59 -5.31 -1.99
N GLY A 484 0.57 -6.17 -1.96
CA GLY A 484 -0.65 -6.02 -2.73
C GLY A 484 -0.52 -6.30 -4.22
N ILE A 485 0.64 -6.80 -4.67
CA ILE A 485 0.92 -7.01 -6.09
C ILE A 485 0.63 -8.46 -6.48
N SER A 486 -0.10 -8.63 -7.60
CA SER A 486 -0.33 -9.93 -8.22
C SER A 486 0.86 -10.41 -9.05
N ARG A 487 1.20 -11.70 -8.95
CA ARG A 487 2.42 -12.32 -9.50
C ARG A 487 2.09 -13.62 -10.25
N ALA A 488 2.88 -13.96 -11.27
CA ALA A 488 2.76 -15.21 -12.05
C ALA A 488 3.99 -16.14 -11.94
N PHE A 489 5.11 -15.66 -11.39
CA PHE A 489 6.42 -16.32 -11.48
C PHE A 489 6.73 -17.46 -10.50
N TYR A 490 5.80 -17.88 -9.63
CA TYR A 490 6.05 -18.95 -8.66
C TYR A 490 5.94 -20.36 -9.26
N ASP A 491 5.46 -20.49 -10.50
CA ASP A 491 5.43 -21.71 -11.27
C ASP A 491 5.65 -21.33 -12.74
N GLU A 492 6.66 -21.90 -13.40
CA GLU A 492 7.02 -21.60 -14.80
C GLU A 492 5.86 -21.79 -15.77
N LYS A 493 4.92 -22.65 -15.41
CA LYS A 493 3.77 -22.99 -16.25
C LYS A 493 2.61 -22.00 -16.06
N VAL A 494 2.61 -21.20 -14.99
CA VAL A 494 1.58 -20.20 -14.73
C VAL A 494 1.94 -18.90 -15.45
N LYS A 495 1.12 -18.52 -16.45
CA LYS A 495 1.28 -17.26 -17.19
C LYS A 495 0.32 -16.16 -16.75
N THR A 496 -0.81 -16.52 -16.14
CA THR A 496 -1.76 -15.55 -15.56
C THR A 496 -1.33 -15.18 -14.14
N PRO A 497 -1.33 -13.88 -13.76
CA PRO A 497 -1.03 -13.45 -12.38
C PRO A 497 -2.04 -14.03 -11.38
N SER A 498 -1.68 -15.15 -10.76
CA SER A 498 -2.59 -15.99 -9.95
C SER A 498 -2.22 -16.03 -8.47
N TYR A 499 -1.12 -15.38 -8.09
CA TYR A 499 -0.64 -15.28 -6.73
C TYR A 499 -0.73 -13.84 -6.25
N MET A 500 -1.27 -13.63 -5.05
CA MET A 500 -1.30 -12.33 -4.38
C MET A 500 -0.18 -12.28 -3.36
N HIS A 501 0.66 -11.25 -3.43
CA HIS A 501 1.77 -11.01 -2.51
C HIS A 501 1.34 -10.04 -1.41
N ILE A 502 1.35 -10.50 -0.16
CA ILE A 502 0.74 -9.85 1.03
C ILE A 502 1.80 -9.62 2.12
N GLY A 503 3.06 -9.78 1.74
CA GLY A 503 4.19 -9.22 2.45
C GLY A 503 4.83 -8.10 1.64
N GLU A 504 5.74 -7.38 2.27
CA GLU A 504 6.61 -6.42 1.62
C GLU A 504 8.01 -7.03 1.51
N ASP A 505 8.61 -6.93 0.33
CA ASP A 505 9.97 -7.37 0.08
C ASP A 505 10.91 -6.16 0.25
N TYR A 506 11.84 -6.25 1.20
CA TYR A 506 12.88 -5.24 1.44
C TYR A 506 14.24 -5.77 0.97
N ILE A 507 14.65 -5.34 -0.21
CA ILE A 507 15.88 -5.79 -0.89
C ILE A 507 17.07 -5.00 -0.34
N ALA A 508 18.13 -5.72 0.04
CA ALA A 508 19.40 -5.12 0.47
C ALA A 508 20.60 -6.05 0.23
N ASN A 509 21.78 -5.64 0.71
CA ASN A 509 22.98 -6.46 0.66
C ASN A 509 22.86 -7.74 1.49
N ASP A 510 23.62 -8.76 1.07
CA ASP A 510 23.68 -10.04 1.78
C ASP A 510 24.13 -9.80 3.23
N HIS A 511 23.55 -10.54 4.16
CA HIS A 511 23.89 -10.48 5.59
C HIS A 511 23.67 -9.12 6.25
N GLN A 512 22.89 -8.22 5.64
CA GLN A 512 22.48 -7.00 6.32
C GLN A 512 21.72 -7.34 7.61
N GLU A 513 22.06 -6.65 8.69
CA GLU A 513 21.47 -6.84 10.03
C GLU A 513 20.00 -6.45 10.05
N VAL A 514 19.14 -7.38 10.45
CA VAL A 514 17.70 -7.17 10.65
C VAL A 514 17.43 -6.83 12.11
N LEU A 515 16.71 -5.73 12.33
CA LEU A 515 16.45 -5.17 13.65
C LEU A 515 15.03 -5.47 14.16
N MET A 516 14.90 -5.53 15.48
CA MET A 516 13.63 -5.60 16.17
C MET A 516 12.86 -4.27 16.00
N PRO A 517 11.62 -4.26 15.46
CA PRO A 517 10.92 -3.01 15.18
C PRO A 517 10.34 -2.33 16.41
N TYR A 518 9.97 -3.08 17.45
CA TYR A 518 9.43 -2.58 18.71
C TYR A 518 9.84 -3.50 19.85
N ASP A 519 9.76 -3.03 21.09
CA ASP A 519 9.87 -3.92 22.25
C ASP A 519 8.84 -5.05 22.13
N GLY A 520 9.30 -6.29 22.28
CA GLY A 520 8.47 -7.47 22.11
C GLY A 520 9.23 -8.78 22.27
N GLU A 521 8.72 -9.83 21.64
CA GLU A 521 9.18 -11.20 21.79
C GLU A 521 9.43 -11.85 20.43
N VAL A 522 10.55 -12.54 20.28
CA VAL A 522 10.70 -13.56 19.25
C VAL A 522 10.11 -14.85 19.79
N ILE A 523 9.18 -15.45 19.04
CA ILE A 523 8.45 -16.65 19.46
C ILE A 523 8.81 -17.89 18.63
N ALA A 524 9.46 -17.71 17.48
CA ALA A 524 9.94 -18.81 16.65
C ALA A 524 11.04 -18.34 15.69
N ALA A 525 11.99 -19.25 15.44
CA ALA A 525 12.98 -19.11 14.37
C ALA A 525 13.35 -20.51 13.85
N TYR A 526 13.24 -20.71 12.55
CA TYR A 526 13.51 -22.00 11.90
C TYR A 526 13.83 -21.84 10.41
N GLU A 527 14.52 -22.81 9.84
CA GLU A 527 14.86 -22.86 8.41
C GLU A 527 14.16 -24.01 7.71
N PHE A 528 13.45 -23.72 6.62
CA PHE A 528 13.10 -24.74 5.63
C PHE A 528 14.22 -24.91 4.62
N THR A 529 15.10 -25.86 4.88
CA THR A 529 16.19 -26.17 3.96
C THR A 529 15.63 -26.49 2.57
N THR A 530 16.15 -25.79 1.57
CA THR A 530 15.90 -26.04 0.16
C THR A 530 17.23 -26.33 -0.52
N THR A 531 17.20 -27.22 -1.51
CA THR A 531 18.36 -27.52 -2.35
C THR A 531 18.23 -26.91 -3.74
N ARG A 532 17.11 -26.22 -4.02
CA ARG A 532 16.80 -25.65 -5.34
C ARG A 532 16.74 -24.12 -5.28
N PRO A 533 17.45 -23.41 -6.18
CA PRO A 533 17.34 -21.96 -6.33
C PRO A 533 15.88 -21.54 -6.63
N ARG A 534 15.48 -20.37 -6.12
CA ARG A 534 14.20 -19.68 -6.37
C ARG A 534 12.92 -20.42 -5.98
N GLU A 535 13.02 -21.53 -5.26
CA GLU A 535 11.89 -22.35 -4.83
C GLU A 535 11.63 -22.31 -3.31
N GLY A 536 12.60 -21.88 -2.50
CA GLY A 536 12.55 -21.97 -1.05
C GLY A 536 12.00 -20.74 -0.33
N VAL A 537 11.48 -20.98 0.88
CA VAL A 537 11.11 -19.94 1.87
C VAL A 537 12.33 -19.49 2.68
N GLY A 538 13.33 -20.38 2.84
CA GLY A 538 14.53 -20.12 3.63
C GLY A 538 14.26 -20.08 5.14
N THR A 539 14.99 -19.22 5.84
CA THR A 539 14.86 -19.00 7.29
C THR A 539 13.72 -18.06 7.59
N VAL A 540 12.89 -18.45 8.55
CA VAL A 540 11.71 -17.74 9.03
C VAL A 540 11.91 -17.34 10.49
N MET A 541 11.53 -16.12 10.83
CA MET A 541 11.40 -15.64 12.19
C MET A 541 10.01 -15.08 12.42
N VAL A 542 9.44 -15.31 13.62
CA VAL A 542 8.13 -14.79 14.01
C VAL A 542 8.25 -13.99 15.30
N LEU A 543 7.74 -12.77 15.26
CA LEU A 543 7.67 -11.84 16.38
C LEU A 543 6.24 -11.72 16.91
N LYS A 544 6.14 -11.49 18.22
CA LYS A 544 4.94 -11.08 18.94
C LYS A 544 5.22 -9.72 19.58
N ILE A 545 4.47 -8.70 19.17
CA ILE A 545 4.69 -7.31 19.60
C ILE A 545 3.44 -6.82 20.34
N PRO A 546 3.55 -6.47 21.65
CA PRO A 546 2.43 -5.93 22.40
C PRO A 546 1.85 -4.66 21.77
N VAL A 547 0.52 -4.51 21.76
CA VAL A 547 -0.11 -3.27 21.25
C VAL A 547 0.32 -2.04 22.06
N SER A 548 0.65 -2.24 23.33
CA SER A 548 1.16 -1.18 24.22
C SER A 548 2.54 -0.63 23.83
N SER A 549 3.36 -1.39 23.09
CA SER A 549 4.66 -0.90 22.58
C SER A 549 4.55 -0.14 21.25
N LEU A 550 3.39 -0.20 20.58
CA LEU A 550 3.15 0.50 19.33
C LEU A 550 2.90 1.99 19.58
N ASP A 551 3.70 2.82 18.90
CA ASP A 551 3.62 4.28 18.88
C ASP A 551 2.61 4.82 17.84
N TRP A 552 1.70 3.95 17.40
CA TRP A 552 0.60 4.25 16.49
C TRP A 552 -0.38 5.23 17.11
N SER A 553 -0.93 6.13 16.29
CA SER A 553 -1.95 7.08 16.70
C SER A 553 -3.27 6.40 17.08
N PRO A 554 -4.15 7.07 17.84
CA PRO A 554 -5.48 6.56 18.14
C PRO A 554 -6.24 6.10 16.89
N LYS A 555 -6.25 6.92 15.82
CA LYS A 555 -6.90 6.58 14.54
C LYS A 555 -6.29 5.35 13.88
N GLN A 556 -4.96 5.21 13.88
CA GLN A 556 -4.30 4.02 13.37
C GLN A 556 -4.69 2.77 14.16
N LYS A 557 -4.79 2.86 15.49
CA LYS A 557 -5.23 1.74 16.33
C LYS A 557 -6.69 1.38 16.06
N GLU A 558 -7.58 2.36 15.89
CA GLU A 558 -8.98 2.14 15.53
C GLU A 558 -9.11 1.39 14.19
N ILE A 559 -8.43 1.87 13.13
CA ILE A 559 -8.55 1.32 11.78
C ILE A 559 -7.88 -0.05 11.65
N TYR A 560 -6.64 -0.19 12.15
CA TYR A 560 -5.84 -1.38 11.88
C TYR A 560 -6.00 -2.46 12.94
N LEU A 561 -6.15 -2.10 14.22
CA LEU A 561 -6.25 -3.08 15.31
C LEU A 561 -7.69 -3.40 15.70
N ASN A 562 -8.62 -2.47 15.48
CA ASN A 562 -10.05 -2.59 15.79
C ASN A 562 -10.34 -3.35 17.11
N ASN A 563 -10.13 -2.67 18.24
CA ASN A 563 -10.26 -3.19 19.60
C ASN A 563 -9.26 -4.30 20.00
N ASN A 564 -8.34 -4.74 19.13
CA ASN A 564 -7.21 -5.55 19.59
C ASN A 564 -6.27 -4.70 20.46
N SER A 565 -6.12 -5.12 21.71
CA SER A 565 -5.27 -4.46 22.72
C SER A 565 -4.14 -5.36 23.22
N ASP A 566 -4.03 -6.59 22.72
CA ASP A 566 -3.09 -7.59 23.21
C ASP A 566 -1.75 -7.48 22.46
N HIS A 567 -1.66 -8.04 21.26
CA HIS A 567 -0.44 -8.01 20.45
C HIS A 567 -0.75 -8.12 18.95
N ILE A 568 0.21 -7.71 18.14
CA ILE A 568 0.32 -8.01 16.71
C ILE A 568 1.39 -9.07 16.48
N PHE A 569 1.37 -9.71 15.32
CA PHE A 569 2.45 -10.58 14.87
C PHE A 569 3.15 -9.99 13.65
N MET A 570 4.45 -10.25 13.54
CA MET A 570 5.24 -9.96 12.35
C MET A 570 6.10 -11.17 12.03
N SER A 571 6.31 -11.48 10.75
CA SER A 571 7.26 -12.52 10.36
C SER A 571 8.21 -12.06 9.29
N PHE A 572 9.46 -12.50 9.39
CA PHE A 572 10.54 -12.24 8.45
C PHE A 572 10.94 -13.54 7.79
N LEU A 573 11.07 -13.52 6.48
CA LEU A 573 11.47 -14.64 5.65
C LEU A 573 12.78 -14.33 4.93
N HIS A 574 13.37 -15.34 4.30
CA HIS A 574 14.59 -15.20 3.51
C HIS A 574 15.81 -14.72 4.33
N LEU A 575 15.85 -15.08 5.62
CA LEU A 575 17.00 -14.78 6.48
C LEU A 575 18.12 -15.83 6.31
N ASP A 576 19.33 -15.48 6.75
CA ASP A 576 20.47 -16.39 6.78
C ASP A 576 20.37 -17.35 7.96
N ALA A 577 20.26 -18.66 7.69
CA ALA A 577 20.08 -19.66 8.74
C ALA A 577 21.26 -19.71 9.71
N SER A 578 22.48 -19.72 9.16
CA SER A 578 23.71 -19.90 9.93
C SER A 578 23.93 -18.79 10.95
N ARG A 579 23.66 -17.54 10.57
CA ARG A 579 23.84 -16.36 11.43
C ARG A 579 22.63 -16.07 12.30
N THR A 580 21.42 -16.29 11.77
CA THR A 580 20.18 -15.94 12.48
C THR A 580 19.85 -16.97 13.56
N LEU A 581 19.98 -18.27 13.26
CA LEU A 581 19.63 -19.34 14.21
C LEU A 581 20.76 -19.61 15.23
N ASN A 582 21.98 -19.14 14.96
CA ASN A 582 23.12 -19.18 15.89
C ASN A 582 23.49 -17.76 16.34
N ASN A 583 22.51 -16.99 16.81
CA ASN A 583 22.73 -15.60 17.24
C ASN A 583 23.29 -15.56 18.68
N PRO A 584 24.58 -15.21 18.89
CA PRO A 584 25.19 -15.22 20.22
C PRO A 584 24.61 -14.14 21.14
N LYS A 585 24.17 -13.00 20.59
CA LYS A 585 23.56 -11.91 21.37
C LYS A 585 22.23 -12.35 22.01
N LEU A 586 21.53 -13.29 21.36
CA LEU A 586 20.28 -13.85 21.85
C LEU A 586 20.47 -15.22 22.52
N CYS A 587 21.71 -15.68 22.67
CA CYS A 587 22.05 -17.01 23.19
C CYS A 587 21.35 -18.16 22.44
N TRP A 588 21.19 -18.03 21.13
CA TRP A 588 20.57 -19.05 20.28
C TRP A 588 21.59 -19.99 19.67
N GLN A 589 21.22 -21.26 19.60
CA GLN A 589 21.98 -22.31 18.91
C GLN A 589 21.01 -23.17 18.11
N ALA A 590 21.32 -23.39 16.85
CA ALA A 590 20.48 -24.20 15.97
C ALA A 590 20.66 -25.70 16.25
N LYS A 591 19.57 -26.46 16.14
CA LYS A 591 19.56 -27.93 16.12
C LYS A 591 18.80 -28.39 14.88
N THR A 592 19.35 -29.38 14.18
CA THR A 592 18.64 -30.06 13.09
C THR A 592 17.66 -31.07 13.69
N VAL A 593 16.40 -31.01 13.25
CA VAL A 593 15.32 -31.89 13.71
C VAL A 593 14.56 -32.46 12.52
N GLU A 594 13.89 -33.60 12.68
CA GLU A 594 12.94 -34.10 11.69
C GLU A 594 11.66 -33.27 11.70
N LEU A 595 11.18 -32.94 10.51
CA LEU A 595 9.90 -32.27 10.31
C LEU A 595 8.78 -33.31 10.32
N GLY A 596 7.96 -33.28 11.37
CA GLY A 596 6.71 -34.04 11.41
C GLY A 596 5.77 -33.58 10.28
N HIS A 597 5.37 -34.47 9.39
CA HIS A 597 4.34 -34.17 8.39
C HIS A 597 2.98 -34.19 9.10
N ILE A 598 2.37 -33.04 9.35
CA ILE A 598 1.07 -32.96 10.04
C ILE A 598 0.00 -32.57 9.02
N SER A 599 -1.08 -33.36 8.93
CA SER A 599 -2.25 -33.03 8.10
C SER A 599 -2.92 -31.74 8.58
N ARG A 600 -3.79 -31.14 7.74
CA ARG A 600 -4.64 -30.01 8.16
C ARG A 600 -5.50 -30.32 9.40
N SER A 601 -5.83 -31.60 9.63
CA SER A 601 -6.59 -32.08 10.81
C SER A 601 -5.71 -32.39 12.02
N GLY A 602 -4.39 -32.18 11.95
CA GLY A 602 -3.48 -32.47 13.07
C GLY A 602 -2.95 -33.90 13.12
N THR A 603 -3.20 -34.72 12.11
CA THR A 603 -2.76 -36.13 12.06
C THR A 603 -1.34 -36.23 11.51
N ILE A 604 -0.45 -36.98 12.15
CA ILE A 604 0.89 -37.26 11.63
C ILE A 604 0.76 -38.16 10.38
N LEU A 605 1.29 -37.68 9.26
CA LEU A 605 1.33 -38.37 7.98
C LEU A 605 2.70 -39.04 7.84
N ASN A 606 2.78 -40.36 7.91
CA ASN A 606 4.02 -41.08 7.60
C ASN A 606 4.28 -41.07 6.09
N ARG A 607 4.81 -39.95 5.56
CA ARG A 607 5.32 -39.86 4.20
C ARG A 607 6.81 -40.21 4.25
N GLY A 608 7.23 -41.30 3.62
CA GLY A 608 8.56 -41.93 3.74
C GLY A 608 9.80 -41.07 3.40
N ASN A 609 9.66 -39.78 3.10
CA ASN A 609 10.77 -38.85 2.97
C ASN A 609 10.90 -38.02 4.27
N LYS A 610 11.89 -38.38 5.08
CA LYS A 610 12.33 -37.64 6.26
C LYS A 610 12.88 -36.28 5.82
N ARG A 611 12.08 -35.22 5.98
CA ARG A 611 12.55 -33.85 5.73
C ARG A 611 13.10 -33.32 7.05
N THR A 612 14.29 -32.74 7.04
CA THR A 612 14.85 -32.07 8.21
C THR A 612 14.67 -30.56 8.10
N ILE A 613 14.63 -29.90 9.25
CA ILE A 613 14.67 -28.44 9.38
C ILE A 613 15.69 -28.06 10.45
N GLN A 614 16.21 -26.83 10.39
CA GLN A 614 16.97 -26.26 11.51
C GLN A 614 16.04 -25.41 12.37
N VAL A 615 16.14 -25.54 13.69
CA VAL A 615 15.33 -24.80 14.66
C VAL A 615 16.21 -24.29 15.80
N VAL A 616 15.76 -23.25 16.50
CA VAL A 616 16.33 -22.90 17.82
C VAL A 616 15.46 -23.60 18.88
N PRO A 617 15.89 -24.71 19.49
CA PRO A 617 15.02 -25.53 20.34
C PRO A 617 14.57 -24.82 21.63
N THR A 618 15.33 -23.84 22.09
CA THR A 618 15.01 -23.01 23.26
C THR A 618 13.98 -21.91 22.98
N LEU A 619 13.70 -21.61 21.71
CA LEU A 619 12.89 -20.47 21.28
C LEU A 619 11.51 -20.91 20.81
N THR A 620 10.48 -20.55 21.56
CA THR A 620 9.13 -21.10 21.39
C THR A 620 8.06 -20.15 21.94
N PRO A 621 6.78 -20.22 21.53
CA PRO A 621 5.72 -19.36 22.09
C PRO A 621 5.62 -19.39 23.62
N ASP A 622 5.87 -20.53 24.25
CA ASP A 622 5.85 -20.66 25.73
C ASP A 622 7.18 -20.30 26.39
N SER A 623 8.25 -20.15 25.60
CA SER A 623 9.58 -19.73 26.07
C SER A 623 10.17 -18.74 25.06
N PRO A 624 9.57 -17.54 24.94
CA PRO A 624 10.00 -16.57 23.96
C PRO A 624 11.30 -15.88 24.39
N THR A 625 12.02 -15.31 23.43
CA THR A 625 13.14 -14.40 23.72
C THR A 625 12.62 -12.97 23.67
N LYS A 626 12.72 -12.24 24.79
CA LYS A 626 12.38 -10.80 24.85
C LYS A 626 13.50 -9.99 24.20
N VAL A 627 13.12 -9.02 23.37
CA VAL A 627 14.05 -8.22 22.57
C VAL A 627 13.57 -6.76 22.56
N LYS A 628 14.51 -5.82 22.65
CA LYS A 628 14.24 -4.38 22.61
C LYS A 628 14.25 -3.83 21.19
N LYS A 629 13.48 -2.76 20.95
CA LYS A 629 13.49 -2.02 19.68
C LYS A 629 14.93 -1.66 19.28
N GLY A 630 15.31 -1.97 18.04
CA GLY A 630 16.63 -1.68 17.48
C GLY A 630 17.70 -2.74 17.73
N GLU A 631 17.43 -3.79 18.53
CA GLU A 631 18.37 -4.91 18.68
C GLU A 631 18.39 -5.80 17.43
N ILE A 632 19.56 -6.36 17.12
CA ILE A 632 19.76 -7.22 15.96
C ILE A 632 19.19 -8.62 16.25
N ILE A 633 18.16 -8.99 15.49
CA ILE A 633 17.47 -10.26 15.64
C ILE A 633 17.91 -11.29 14.61
N GLY A 634 18.34 -10.86 13.43
CA GLY A 634 18.78 -11.76 12.37
C GLY A 634 19.58 -11.05 11.30
N TYR A 635 19.83 -11.77 10.21
CA TYR A 635 20.63 -11.28 9.08
C TYR A 635 19.97 -11.71 7.79
N LEU A 636 20.00 -10.88 6.75
CA LEU A 636 19.53 -11.28 5.42
C LEU A 636 20.34 -12.47 4.89
N GLY A 637 19.66 -13.43 4.28
CA GLY A 637 20.37 -14.51 3.58
C GLY A 637 20.79 -14.08 2.18
N SER A 638 21.73 -14.83 1.61
CA SER A 638 22.13 -14.75 0.21
C SER A 638 21.29 -15.72 -0.62
N GLU A 639 21.48 -15.73 -1.95
CA GLU A 639 20.81 -16.73 -2.82
C GLU A 639 21.09 -18.17 -2.36
N SER A 640 22.26 -18.46 -1.79
CA SER A 640 22.57 -19.80 -1.28
C SER A 640 21.95 -20.12 0.08
N THR A 641 21.54 -19.12 0.88
CA THR A 641 21.10 -19.34 2.27
C THR A 641 19.66 -18.91 2.56
N ASN A 642 19.00 -18.18 1.65
CA ASN A 642 17.68 -17.59 1.88
C ASN A 642 16.52 -18.32 1.18
N GLY A 643 16.77 -19.46 0.56
CA GLY A 643 15.78 -20.13 -0.27
C GLY A 643 15.99 -19.98 -1.78
N GLY A 644 17.14 -19.45 -2.22
CA GLY A 644 17.42 -19.29 -3.64
C GLY A 644 16.90 -17.98 -4.24
N ARG A 645 16.57 -16.98 -3.43
CA ARG A 645 16.07 -15.67 -3.87
C ARG A 645 17.21 -14.65 -3.83
N MET A 646 17.05 -13.54 -4.56
CA MET A 646 17.90 -12.36 -4.31
C MET A 646 17.83 -11.99 -2.82
N SER A 647 18.90 -11.44 -2.24
CA SER A 647 18.89 -11.05 -0.84
C SER A 647 17.85 -9.96 -0.54
N HIS A 648 16.88 -10.31 0.30
CA HIS A 648 15.82 -9.43 0.78
C HIS A 648 15.22 -10.01 2.06
N ALA A 649 14.58 -9.18 2.87
CA ALA A 649 13.63 -9.64 3.87
C ALA A 649 12.22 -9.56 3.29
N HIS A 650 11.53 -10.69 3.21
CA HIS A 650 10.08 -10.67 3.01
C HIS A 650 9.40 -10.55 4.38
N VAL A 651 8.63 -9.48 4.58
CA VAL A 651 8.02 -9.15 5.87
C VAL A 651 6.52 -9.19 5.77
N ASN A 652 5.89 -9.95 6.67
CA ASN A 652 4.44 -10.00 6.83
C ASN A 652 4.05 -9.32 8.14
N LEU A 653 3.02 -8.48 8.11
CA LEU A 653 2.43 -7.85 9.29
C LEU A 653 0.99 -8.35 9.49
N TYR A 654 0.69 -8.78 10.70
CA TYR A 654 -0.58 -9.37 11.08
C TYR A 654 -1.15 -8.69 12.32
N THR A 655 -2.30 -8.04 12.17
CA THR A 655 -2.90 -7.19 13.21
C THR A 655 -3.53 -7.97 14.36
N ASN A 656 -3.75 -9.28 14.19
CA ASN A 656 -4.40 -10.16 15.17
C ASN A 656 -5.79 -9.69 15.65
N ARG A 657 -6.44 -8.82 14.88
CA ARG A 657 -7.79 -8.34 15.17
C ARG A 657 -8.83 -9.45 15.02
N THR A 658 -9.86 -9.41 15.85
CA THR A 658 -11.01 -10.35 15.75
C THR A 658 -12.07 -9.85 14.78
N HIS A 659 -12.09 -8.55 14.50
CA HIS A 659 -13.05 -7.91 13.62
C HIS A 659 -12.34 -6.92 12.70
N TYR A 660 -12.80 -6.83 11.45
CA TYR A 660 -12.49 -5.75 10.53
C TYR A 660 -13.47 -4.59 10.72
N LEU A 661 -12.95 -3.37 10.84
CA LEU A 661 -13.76 -2.16 10.86
C LEU A 661 -13.96 -1.67 9.42
N THR A 662 -15.19 -1.67 8.92
CA THR A 662 -15.46 -1.12 7.57
C THR A 662 -15.33 0.41 7.56
N LYS A 663 -15.23 1.03 6.38
CA LYS A 663 -15.27 2.50 6.27
C LYS A 663 -16.61 3.08 6.77
N ASN A 664 -17.66 2.27 6.88
CA ASN A 664 -18.94 2.66 7.50
C ASN A 664 -18.98 2.42 9.01
N TYR A 665 -17.84 2.05 9.61
CA TYR A 665 -17.66 1.73 11.03
C TYR A 665 -18.46 0.53 11.53
N PHE A 666 -18.86 -0.40 10.65
CA PHE A 666 -19.42 -1.69 11.06
C PHE A 666 -18.30 -2.68 11.39
N ASN A 667 -18.49 -3.47 12.45
CA ASN A 667 -17.54 -4.50 12.86
C ASN A 667 -17.93 -5.81 12.19
N LEU A 668 -17.11 -6.25 11.24
CA LEU A 668 -17.30 -7.53 10.58
C LEU A 668 -16.34 -8.55 11.16
N LYS A 669 -16.83 -9.73 11.53
CA LYS A 669 -16.00 -10.80 12.08
C LYS A 669 -14.96 -11.22 11.06
N ALA A 670 -13.69 -11.21 11.47
CA ALA A 670 -12.61 -11.80 10.68
C ALA A 670 -12.79 -13.31 10.68
N SER A 671 -12.72 -13.95 9.51
CA SER A 671 -13.10 -15.36 9.38
C SER A 671 -12.04 -16.32 9.89
N ASN A 672 -10.75 -15.95 9.89
CA ASN A 672 -9.67 -16.83 10.35
C ASN A 672 -8.55 -16.04 11.03
N LYS A 673 -8.06 -16.59 12.16
CA LYS A 673 -6.79 -16.16 12.76
C LYS A 673 -5.67 -17.04 12.20
N PHE A 674 -4.81 -16.47 11.37
CA PHE A 674 -3.68 -17.19 10.74
C PHE A 674 -2.75 -17.85 11.78
N LEU A 675 -2.50 -17.15 12.89
CA LEU A 675 -1.78 -17.65 14.07
C LEU A 675 -2.77 -18.00 15.19
N SER A 676 -3.48 -19.11 15.04
CA SER A 676 -4.37 -19.61 16.09
C SER A 676 -3.58 -20.14 17.30
N PRO A 677 -4.16 -20.16 18.51
CA PRO A 677 -3.53 -20.78 19.69
C PRO A 677 -3.08 -22.23 19.43
N ASP A 678 -3.84 -23.01 18.66
CA ASP A 678 -3.47 -24.38 18.31
C ASP A 678 -2.23 -24.43 17.43
N ARG A 679 -2.08 -23.48 16.49
CA ARG A 679 -0.87 -23.39 15.68
C ARG A 679 0.34 -23.03 16.52
N LEU A 680 0.19 -22.09 17.46
CA LEU A 680 1.25 -21.72 18.41
C LEU A 680 1.68 -22.92 19.26
N LYS A 681 0.72 -23.69 19.79
CA LYS A 681 0.98 -24.93 20.56
C LYS A 681 1.72 -26.00 19.74
N LYS A 682 1.44 -26.09 18.44
CA LYS A 682 2.12 -27.05 17.53
C LYS A 682 3.57 -26.69 17.23
N TYR A 683 4.06 -25.52 17.65
CA TYR A 683 5.49 -25.19 17.60
C TYR A 683 6.17 -25.50 18.93
N LYS A 684 5.91 -26.72 19.40
CA LYS A 684 6.57 -27.45 20.48
C LYS A 684 5.91 -28.83 20.57
N SER A 685 6.61 -29.87 20.16
CA SER A 685 6.23 -31.25 20.49
C SER A 685 7.48 -32.12 20.34
N SER A 686 7.98 -32.60 21.49
CA SER A 686 8.94 -33.71 21.67
C SER A 686 9.71 -34.13 20.41
N GLU A 687 10.91 -33.58 20.19
CA GLU A 687 11.94 -33.94 19.19
C GLU A 687 11.55 -34.25 17.72
N VAL A 688 10.27 -34.34 17.36
CA VAL A 688 9.77 -34.99 16.13
C VAL A 688 8.72 -34.14 15.39
N ASN A 689 8.13 -33.11 16.03
CA ASN A 689 6.93 -32.45 15.50
C ASN A 689 6.99 -30.91 15.53
N TYR A 690 8.01 -30.30 14.93
CA TYR A 690 7.96 -28.86 14.63
C TYR A 690 7.04 -28.58 13.44
N SER A 691 6.18 -27.58 13.56
CA SER A 691 5.30 -27.11 12.48
C SER A 691 5.66 -25.69 12.04
N ASN A 692 5.14 -25.25 10.90
CA ASN A 692 5.38 -23.89 10.42
C ASN A 692 4.50 -22.87 11.18
N LEU A 693 5.10 -21.89 11.88
CA LEU A 693 4.34 -20.77 12.47
C LEU A 693 4.13 -19.61 11.49
N GLY A 694 5.17 -19.16 10.79
CA GLY A 694 5.11 -17.99 9.92
C GLY A 694 4.21 -18.17 8.69
N ASN A 695 3.68 -17.06 8.15
CA ASN A 695 3.12 -17.03 6.80
C ASN A 695 4.23 -16.76 5.80
N ILE A 696 4.13 -17.41 4.65
CA ILE A 696 4.90 -17.06 3.46
C ILE A 696 4.44 -15.78 2.79
N GLY A 697 3.28 -15.22 3.16
CA GLY A 697 2.78 -13.95 2.61
C GLY A 697 2.43 -14.03 1.12
N VAL A 698 2.30 -15.24 0.58
CA VAL A 698 1.98 -15.48 -0.83
C VAL A 698 0.80 -16.41 -0.91
N HIS A 699 -0.29 -15.93 -1.50
CA HIS A 699 -1.54 -16.68 -1.60
C HIS A 699 -1.96 -16.86 -3.05
N GLY A 700 -1.95 -18.11 -3.52
CA GLY A 700 -2.45 -18.49 -4.83
C GLY A 700 -3.96 -18.71 -4.86
N SER A 701 -4.56 -18.52 -6.03
CA SER A 701 -5.93 -18.96 -6.33
C SER A 701 -5.98 -20.48 -6.54
N PHE A 702 -5.69 -21.27 -5.48
CA PHE A 702 -5.51 -22.72 -5.61
C PHE A 702 -6.79 -23.48 -5.97
N ASP A 703 -7.98 -23.02 -5.57
CA ASP A 703 -9.25 -23.69 -5.93
C ASP A 703 -9.53 -23.70 -7.44
N PHE A 704 -8.90 -22.81 -8.21
CA PHE A 704 -9.01 -22.76 -9.67
C PHE A 704 -7.88 -23.50 -10.40
N LEU A 705 -6.81 -23.86 -9.68
CA LEU A 705 -5.62 -24.51 -10.24
C LEU A 705 -5.76 -26.03 -10.30
N TRP A 706 -6.79 -26.63 -9.71
CA TRP A 706 -6.97 -28.08 -9.71
C TRP A 706 -8.28 -28.47 -10.36
N THR A 707 -8.21 -29.13 -11.52
CA THR A 707 -9.36 -29.82 -12.10
C THR A 707 -9.27 -31.30 -11.75
N LYS A 708 -10.37 -31.86 -11.24
CA LYS A 708 -10.47 -33.31 -11.03
C LYS A 708 -10.61 -33.95 -12.41
N ASP A 709 -9.60 -34.70 -12.84
CA ASP A 709 -9.70 -35.49 -14.05
C ASP A 709 -10.78 -36.56 -13.84
N LYS A 710 -11.89 -36.45 -14.57
CA LYS A 710 -13.04 -37.36 -14.42
C LYS A 710 -12.70 -38.83 -14.75
N ARG A 711 -11.63 -39.09 -15.50
CA ARG A 711 -11.22 -40.44 -15.91
C ARG A 711 -10.29 -41.12 -14.90
N THR A 712 -9.42 -40.36 -14.24
CA THR A 712 -8.42 -40.91 -13.30
C THR A 712 -8.73 -40.58 -11.85
N ASN A 713 -9.73 -39.74 -11.59
CA ASN A 713 -10.10 -39.20 -10.28
C ASN A 713 -8.96 -38.45 -9.57
N GLN A 714 -7.87 -38.13 -10.28
CA GLN A 714 -6.72 -37.39 -9.78
C GLN A 714 -6.89 -35.89 -10.01
N LEU A 715 -6.38 -35.09 -9.07
CA LEU A 715 -6.27 -33.65 -9.24
C LEU A 715 -5.16 -33.37 -10.25
N LYS A 716 -5.51 -32.85 -11.43
CA LYS A 716 -4.54 -32.30 -12.38
C LYS A 716 -4.42 -30.80 -12.14
N ALA A 717 -3.18 -30.32 -12.00
CA ALA A 717 -2.88 -28.91 -12.04
C ALA A 717 -3.32 -28.35 -13.42
N GLY A 718 -4.42 -27.60 -13.44
CA GLY A 718 -4.92 -26.88 -14.60
C GLY A 718 -4.04 -25.65 -14.83
N ILE A 719 -2.95 -25.87 -15.57
CA ILE A 719 -1.91 -24.90 -15.86
C ILE A 719 -2.35 -23.82 -16.87
N ASN A 720 -3.35 -24.11 -17.69
CA ASN A 720 -3.92 -23.16 -18.65
C ASN A 720 -5.40 -22.95 -18.34
N PHE A 721 -5.75 -21.76 -17.85
CA PHE A 721 -7.13 -21.36 -17.73
C PHE A 721 -7.72 -21.24 -19.13
N LYS A 722 -8.69 -22.11 -19.46
CA LYS A 722 -9.46 -21.97 -20.69
C LYS A 722 -10.26 -20.66 -20.64
N VAL A 723 -10.17 -19.87 -21.70
CA VAL A 723 -11.02 -18.71 -21.93
C VAL A 723 -12.16 -19.15 -22.83
N TYR A 724 -13.38 -18.82 -22.45
CA TYR A 724 -14.58 -19.16 -23.22
C TYR A 724 -15.17 -17.92 -23.86
N GLN A 725 -15.87 -18.09 -24.97
CA GLN A 725 -16.69 -17.03 -25.54
C GLN A 725 -17.80 -16.68 -24.57
N THR A 726 -17.99 -15.39 -24.31
CA THR A 726 -19.04 -14.86 -23.45
C THR A 726 -20.04 -14.04 -24.25
N ASP A 727 -21.25 -13.94 -23.73
CA ASP A 727 -22.23 -12.98 -24.19
C ASP A 727 -21.81 -11.56 -23.78
N PRO A 728 -21.74 -10.61 -24.72
CA PRO A 728 -21.24 -9.27 -24.44
C PRO A 728 -22.16 -8.44 -23.53
N ILE A 729 -23.47 -8.72 -23.50
CA ILE A 729 -24.47 -7.97 -22.71
C ILE A 729 -24.54 -8.48 -21.28
N THR A 730 -24.43 -9.79 -21.10
CA THR A 730 -24.65 -10.46 -19.80
C THR A 730 -23.38 -11.02 -19.16
N GLY A 731 -22.32 -11.24 -19.93
CA GLY A 731 -21.07 -11.89 -19.50
C GLY A 731 -21.12 -13.41 -19.44
N LYS A 732 -22.29 -14.04 -19.64
CA LYS A 732 -22.45 -15.49 -19.53
C LYS A 732 -21.75 -16.22 -20.67
N ARG A 733 -21.16 -17.39 -20.38
CA ARG A 733 -20.52 -18.24 -21.40
C ARG A 733 -21.52 -18.69 -22.47
N LYS A 734 -21.16 -18.50 -23.74
CA LYS A 734 -21.91 -19.03 -24.89
C LYS A 734 -21.46 -20.45 -25.18
N ASN A 735 -22.34 -21.43 -24.95
CA ASN A 735 -22.17 -22.84 -25.31
C ASN A 735 -20.84 -23.50 -24.90
N LEU A 736 -20.14 -22.96 -23.90
CA LEU A 736 -18.80 -23.39 -23.48
C LEU A 736 -17.80 -23.48 -24.65
N GLN A 737 -17.94 -22.61 -25.66
CA GLN A 737 -17.00 -22.52 -26.78
C GLN A 737 -15.69 -21.89 -26.30
N GLU A 738 -14.62 -22.68 -26.23
CA GLU A 738 -13.28 -22.21 -25.86
C GLU A 738 -12.69 -21.33 -26.98
N ILE A 739 -11.99 -20.26 -26.60
CA ILE A 739 -11.21 -19.43 -27.52
C ILE A 739 -9.77 -19.99 -27.52
N PRO A 740 -9.32 -20.62 -28.61
CA PRO A 740 -8.01 -21.24 -28.65
C PRO A 740 -6.88 -20.23 -28.41
N ASN A 741 -5.87 -20.63 -27.64
CA ASN A 741 -4.64 -19.88 -27.35
C ASN A 741 -4.82 -18.54 -26.61
N GLU A 742 -6.02 -18.22 -26.12
CA GLU A 742 -6.22 -17.04 -25.29
C GLU A 742 -5.90 -17.36 -23.82
N LEU A 743 -5.05 -16.54 -23.20
CA LEU A 743 -4.72 -16.62 -21.77
C LEU A 743 -5.62 -15.68 -20.97
N ARG A 744 -5.91 -16.05 -19.71
CA ARG A 744 -6.58 -15.12 -18.80
C ARG A 744 -5.67 -13.96 -18.44
N ASP A 745 -6.23 -12.76 -18.45
CA ASP A 745 -5.56 -11.51 -18.07
C ASP A 745 -5.44 -11.35 -16.54
N TYR A 746 -6.33 -11.99 -15.79
CA TYR A 746 -6.45 -11.88 -14.33
C TYR A 746 -7.06 -13.14 -13.69
N ALA A 747 -6.82 -13.30 -12.39
CA ALA A 747 -7.34 -14.37 -11.55
C ALA A 747 -8.20 -13.79 -10.41
N PRO A 748 -9.54 -13.96 -10.43
CA PRO A 748 -10.46 -13.29 -9.50
C PRO A 748 -10.20 -13.54 -8.00
N ALA A 749 -9.50 -14.62 -7.64
CA ALA A 749 -9.18 -14.96 -6.26
C ALA A 749 -7.84 -14.37 -5.76
N ALA A 750 -7.08 -13.69 -6.62
CA ALA A 750 -5.86 -12.96 -6.27
C ALA A 750 -6.19 -11.49 -5.92
N ASN A 751 -7.03 -11.27 -4.92
CA ASN A 751 -7.47 -9.94 -4.48
C ASN A 751 -6.99 -9.64 -3.06
N LEU A 752 -6.35 -8.48 -2.86
CA LEU A 752 -5.77 -8.06 -1.57
C LEU A 752 -6.82 -7.94 -0.46
N ASN A 753 -8.00 -7.40 -0.76
CA ASN A 753 -9.03 -7.11 0.23
C ASN A 753 -9.45 -8.33 1.02
N LYS A 754 -9.50 -9.50 0.39
CA LYS A 754 -9.83 -10.75 1.09
C LYS A 754 -8.89 -10.94 2.27
N TRP A 755 -7.59 -10.78 2.06
CA TRP A 755 -6.57 -11.09 3.06
C TRP A 755 -6.45 -10.00 4.12
N GLU A 756 -6.62 -8.74 3.76
CA GLU A 756 -6.67 -7.66 4.76
C GLU A 756 -7.93 -7.78 5.63
N ILE A 757 -9.10 -8.00 5.03
CA ILE A 757 -10.40 -7.99 5.71
C ILE A 757 -10.65 -9.30 6.49
N GLU A 758 -10.54 -10.45 5.82
CA GLU A 758 -10.92 -11.74 6.38
C GLU A 758 -9.82 -12.34 7.27
N GLU A 759 -8.55 -12.04 6.94
CA GLU A 759 -7.39 -12.63 7.60
C GLU A 759 -6.63 -11.60 8.42
N GLY A 760 -6.78 -10.28 8.28
CA GLY A 760 -6.13 -9.30 9.17
C GLY A 760 -4.67 -8.96 8.84
N TYR A 761 -4.25 -9.20 7.59
CA TYR A 761 -3.00 -8.66 7.04
C TYR A 761 -3.01 -7.13 7.00
N ALA A 762 -1.83 -6.52 7.08
CA ALA A 762 -1.65 -5.09 6.87
C ALA A 762 -0.27 -4.80 6.22
N ASP A 763 -0.13 -3.64 5.58
CA ASP A 763 1.12 -3.23 4.94
C ASP A 763 2.22 -3.01 6.00
N PRO A 764 3.37 -3.71 5.91
CA PRO A 764 4.52 -3.48 6.79
C PRO A 764 5.05 -2.03 6.81
N ASN A 765 4.77 -1.24 5.77
CA ASN A 765 5.12 0.19 5.74
C ASN A 765 4.32 1.04 6.73
N LEU A 766 3.29 0.50 7.42
CA LEU A 766 2.74 1.11 8.63
C LEU A 766 3.80 1.30 9.73
N ILE A 767 4.85 0.46 9.72
CA ILE A 767 5.92 0.42 10.72
C ILE A 767 7.22 1.03 10.16
N TYR A 768 7.67 0.57 8.98
CA TYR A 768 8.98 0.96 8.44
C TYR A 768 8.96 2.25 7.61
N LYS A 769 7.81 2.59 7.03
CA LYS A 769 7.56 3.81 6.24
C LYS A 769 8.61 4.08 5.16
N LEU A 770 9.16 3.04 4.53
CA LEU A 770 10.16 3.16 3.45
C LEU A 770 9.53 3.51 2.10
N ARG A 771 8.25 3.16 1.92
CA ARG A 771 7.41 3.68 0.84
C ARG A 771 6.03 4.10 1.34
N ASP A 772 5.42 4.96 0.56
CA ASP A 772 4.00 5.33 0.58
C ASP A 772 3.50 5.43 -0.89
N PRO A 773 2.21 5.73 -1.13
CA PRO A 773 1.71 5.88 -2.49
C PRO A 773 2.41 6.94 -3.36
N ARG A 774 3.15 7.89 -2.76
CA ARG A 774 3.85 8.96 -3.48
C ARG A 774 5.27 8.55 -3.89
N THR A 775 5.78 7.47 -3.29
CA THR A 775 7.15 7.00 -3.48
C THR A 775 7.41 6.70 -4.95
N LEU A 776 8.53 7.20 -5.46
CA LEU A 776 8.90 7.03 -6.86
C LEU A 776 9.07 5.55 -7.15
N GLN A 777 8.70 5.14 -8.36
CA GLN A 777 8.75 3.75 -8.77
C GLN A 777 9.57 3.58 -10.04
N PHE A 778 10.12 2.39 -10.22
CA PHE A 778 10.61 1.89 -11.50
C PHE A 778 10.04 0.50 -11.76
N ASN A 779 9.77 0.21 -13.03
CA ASN A 779 9.38 -1.13 -13.47
C ASN A 779 10.64 -1.88 -13.92
N ILE A 780 10.82 -3.12 -13.46
CA ILE A 780 12.00 -3.91 -13.79
C ILE A 780 12.09 -4.26 -15.29
N GLU A 781 10.97 -4.43 -15.99
CA GLU A 781 10.96 -4.65 -17.44
C GLU A 781 11.44 -3.41 -18.18
N ASP A 782 10.95 -2.23 -17.79
CA ASP A 782 11.39 -0.95 -18.35
C ASP A 782 12.89 -0.75 -18.07
N TYR A 783 13.33 -1.05 -16.84
CA TYR A 783 14.73 -0.97 -16.44
C TYR A 783 15.62 -1.87 -17.31
N ILE A 784 15.26 -3.15 -17.48
CA ILE A 784 15.99 -4.11 -18.31
C ILE A 784 16.07 -3.62 -19.76
N LYS A 785 14.95 -3.13 -20.33
CA LYS A 785 14.92 -2.59 -21.70
C LYS A 785 15.85 -1.40 -21.88
N ILE A 786 15.97 -0.54 -20.87
CA ILE A 786 16.81 0.67 -20.92
C ILE A 786 18.30 0.32 -20.76
N HIS A 787 18.65 -0.65 -19.91
CA HIS A 787 20.04 -0.91 -19.50
C HIS A 787 20.71 -2.14 -20.14
N LYS A 788 19.97 -2.94 -20.91
CA LYS A 788 20.54 -4.03 -21.74
C LYS A 788 20.70 -3.65 -23.23
N GLN A 789 20.46 -2.39 -23.59
CA GLN A 789 20.88 -1.77 -24.87
C GLN A 789 22.27 -1.17 -24.69
#